data_AF-A0A835GKW3-F1
#
_entry.id   AF-A0A835GKW3-F1
#
_cell.length_a   1.000
_cell.length_b   1.000
_cell.length_c   1.000
_cell.angle_alpha   90.00
_cell.angle_beta   90.00
_cell.angle_gamma   90.00
#
_symmetry.space_group_name_H-M   'P 1'
#
loop_
_entity.id
_entity.type
_entity.pdbx_description
1 polymer ?
#
loop_
_entity_poly.entity_id
_entity_poly.type
_entity_poly.pdbx_seq_one_letter_code
_entity_poly.pdbx_strand_id
1 'polypeptide(L)'
;MGLTRKKLFIFLTGLQLLSLVFGDGLGVNVDTVCNSSISQRVNYEFNSDVVNSEHIITYKGYFPRSTRENYVTAALRNAGISNWTLLQRDNPAKEYPSDFDVIILEDEGRRALDALKDHPAIRRVTAQRQVTRTIKYIREDDCGPAGCLYAGWRNHRVRGPKSLRQPRENGGYTSRKLLRTVPRQITSVLKADLLWSLGVTGEGIRVAVFDTGLARNHPHFGRVRERTDWTGENTLDDALGHGTFVAGVIASRAECLGFAPDADLHIFRVFTDNQVSYTSWFLDAFNYAIMRKIDVLNLSIGGPDFMDHPFVDKVWELSANKVIMVSAIGNDGPLYGTLNNPADQMDVIGVGGIGFDDRIAKFSSRGMTTWELPHGYGRMKPDIVTYGSGVRGSSVNGGCRSLSGTSVASPVVAGAIALLASGVPRHNLTPAAVKQALCMTALRLPGPNMFEQGHGKLDLISAYQFLRKYEPQASLSPSYIDLTECQYMWPYCTQPLYYSAQPTIANVTVINGLGVSGRVKDVSWHPHLPNGVLLSVSAEYSPILWPWSGWLALSFSVIEEGADFDGIIEGHMNVTVESDDDSGEKIMRNATLTLPIRARVIPVPVRSRRLLWDQFHSLRYPGGYFPRDDLRAKHDPLDWHADHVHTNFRDMYRRLREHGFYLEVMGCPLTCIDTSLYGALLLVDPEDEYFPEEMAALKKAVDSGMSLVVFADWYNASLLRHVKFYDENTRQWWIPETGGANVPALNDLLSMYQVALGDRVFEGAFRLGGHPMYYASGTHIHSFPEHGILITAPLSDQGHQIMSGEKPGGGGGASAGAQTVDVPILGLLQTDGETRDYTNDTSDRLPKAGRLVVYGDSSCLEGGAARNCHWLLLAALQYALVGHLPSSLKDAATPHQHRLRDVHIIPSELPQRAEGGRLHVYSRVLSPDGSGPRPVPECMTPTPVRPHPIHAPPSARTLAPRHQPTDPKSIGAPDIEGTEPAPRTWRGAGAAPSRAHGGAEHQSPSMASRALTLLAIIAVVYCLTAAWKRCGRKLRRRRLMSLAT
;
A
#
# COMPACT_ATOMS: atom_id res chain seq x y z
N MET A 1 13.84 -44.14 63.49
CA MET A 1 12.70 -44.50 64.36
C MET A 1 11.43 -44.29 63.55
N GLY A 2 10.72 -45.29 63.06
CA GLY A 2 10.59 -46.65 63.54
C GLY A 2 9.15 -46.87 63.96
N LEU A 3 8.50 -47.82 63.28
CA LEU A 3 7.34 -48.61 63.71
C LEU A 3 5.99 -47.84 63.77
N THR A 4 4.87 -48.37 63.25
CA THR A 4 4.41 -49.77 63.11
C THR A 4 3.51 -49.91 61.88
N ARG A 5 3.80 -50.77 60.89
CA ARG A 5 3.65 -52.25 60.85
C ARG A 5 2.21 -52.78 60.90
N LYS A 6 1.75 -53.30 59.77
CA LYS A 6 1.24 -54.68 59.51
C LYS A 6 0.99 -54.77 58.00
N LYS A 7 1.49 -55.71 57.19
CA LYS A 7 2.43 -56.83 57.35
C LYS A 7 3.12 -57.04 55.99
N LEU A 8 4.40 -57.39 56.09
CA LEU A 8 5.31 -57.90 55.07
C LEU A 8 5.32 -59.43 55.21
N PHE A 9 5.59 -60.15 54.11
CA PHE A 9 6.21 -61.49 53.93
C PHE A 9 5.41 -62.26 52.87
N ILE A 10 5.93 -62.37 51.64
CA ILE A 10 6.90 -63.37 51.15
C ILE A 10 7.75 -62.64 50.07
N PHE A 11 9.05 -62.29 50.21
CA PHE A 11 10.29 -63.10 50.33
C PHE A 11 10.35 -64.20 49.25
N LEU A 12 11.19 -64.14 48.21
CA LEU A 12 12.65 -64.33 48.29
C LEU A 12 13.33 -63.99 46.95
N THR A 13 14.45 -63.26 47.04
CA THR A 13 15.75 -63.42 46.34
C THR A 13 15.78 -63.65 44.81
N GLY A 14 16.60 -62.97 44.02
CA GLY A 14 17.93 -62.42 44.29
C GLY A 14 18.50 -61.78 43.03
N LEU A 15 19.29 -60.72 43.25
CA LEU A 15 20.16 -60.08 42.28
C LEU A 15 21.26 -61.07 41.84
N GLN A 16 21.55 -61.16 40.53
CA GLN A 16 22.85 -60.77 39.94
C GLN A 16 22.99 -61.22 38.48
N LEU A 17 23.39 -60.24 37.65
CA LEU A 17 24.23 -60.36 36.45
C LEU A 17 23.90 -61.41 35.37
N LEU A 18 23.37 -60.92 34.25
CA LEU A 18 24.08 -61.03 32.98
C LEU A 18 23.63 -59.92 32.01
N SER A 19 24.51 -58.94 31.89
CA SER A 19 24.57 -57.97 30.80
C SER A 19 24.94 -58.66 29.49
N LEU A 20 24.20 -58.43 28.40
CA LEU A 20 24.72 -58.28 27.04
C LEU A 20 23.59 -57.93 26.03
N VAL A 21 23.83 -56.84 25.27
CA VAL A 21 23.26 -56.47 23.96
C VAL A 21 21.95 -55.64 23.90
N PHE A 22 22.15 -54.32 23.74
CA PHE A 22 21.46 -53.32 22.88
C PHE A 22 19.98 -53.48 22.45
N GLY A 23 19.23 -52.37 22.57
CA GLY A 23 18.05 -52.07 21.76
C GLY A 23 17.20 -50.90 22.31
N ASP A 24 17.18 -49.79 21.59
CA ASP A 24 16.66 -48.44 21.91
C ASP A 24 15.16 -48.30 22.24
N GLY A 25 14.78 -47.14 22.85
CA GLY A 25 13.42 -46.60 22.68
C GLY A 25 12.89 -45.58 23.69
N LEU A 26 13.37 -44.33 23.62
CA LEU A 26 12.63 -43.06 23.79
C LEU A 26 11.71 -42.84 25.02
N GLY A 27 12.22 -42.09 26.01
CA GLY A 27 11.41 -41.40 27.02
C GLY A 27 11.00 -39.99 26.58
N VAL A 28 9.69 -39.72 26.59
CA VAL A 28 9.10 -38.38 26.34
C VAL A 28 9.11 -37.58 27.65
N ASN A 29 9.71 -36.39 27.62
CA ASN A 29 9.78 -35.46 28.76
C ASN A 29 8.77 -34.31 28.55
N VAL A 30 7.88 -34.09 29.53
CA VAL A 30 6.65 -33.26 29.40
C VAL A 30 6.83 -31.81 29.89
N ASP A 31 8.06 -31.33 30.12
CA ASP A 31 8.29 -30.02 30.77
C ASP A 31 8.94 -28.92 29.88
N THR A 32 8.84 -29.01 28.55
CA THR A 32 9.46 -28.02 27.62
C THR A 32 8.52 -27.33 26.63
N VAL A 33 7.24 -27.16 26.97
CA VAL A 33 6.31 -26.35 26.16
C VAL A 33 5.77 -25.19 27.01
N CYS A 34 6.54 -24.12 27.14
CA CYS A 34 6.09 -22.74 27.43
C CYS A 34 7.30 -21.83 27.75
N ASN A 35 8.16 -21.50 26.78
CA ASN A 35 8.98 -20.27 26.92
C ASN A 35 9.68 -19.70 25.66
N SER A 36 9.24 -20.02 24.44
CA SER A 36 9.67 -19.26 23.26
C SER A 36 8.46 -18.85 22.43
N SER A 37 8.10 -17.57 22.47
CA SER A 37 7.14 -17.00 21.53
C SER A 37 7.85 -16.73 20.21
N ILE A 38 8.17 -17.79 19.48
CA ILE A 38 8.75 -17.68 18.13
C ILE A 38 7.61 -17.25 17.21
N SER A 39 7.54 -15.96 16.87
CA SER A 39 6.67 -15.44 15.82
C SER A 39 7.29 -15.72 14.45
N GLN A 40 6.45 -16.10 13.49
CA GLN A 40 6.85 -16.27 12.10
C GLN A 40 6.23 -15.15 11.26
N ARG A 41 7.05 -14.42 10.51
CA ARG A 41 6.59 -13.51 9.47
C ARG A 41 6.23 -14.30 8.23
N VAL A 42 5.06 -14.00 7.67
CA VAL A 42 4.62 -14.54 6.40
C VAL A 42 5.12 -13.62 5.28
N ASN A 43 5.96 -14.14 4.41
CA ASN A 43 6.38 -13.47 3.19
C ASN A 43 5.70 -14.12 1.99
N TYR A 44 5.31 -13.30 1.01
CA TYR A 44 4.70 -13.77 -0.22
C TYR A 44 5.61 -13.45 -1.39
N GLU A 45 5.79 -14.42 -2.28
CA GLU A 45 6.27 -14.18 -3.64
C GLU A 45 5.10 -14.45 -4.58
N PHE A 46 4.75 -13.47 -5.40
CA PHE A 46 3.61 -13.51 -6.31
C PHE A 46 4.10 -13.58 -7.76
N ASN A 47 3.51 -14.50 -8.51
CA ASN A 47 3.66 -14.68 -9.95
C ASN A 47 2.24 -14.77 -10.55
N SER A 48 1.90 -14.07 -11.64
CA SER A 48 0.66 -14.30 -12.41
C SER A 48 0.84 -14.73 -13.88
N ASP A 49 0.38 -15.95 -14.19
CA ASP A 49 0.75 -16.77 -15.33
C ASP A 49 -0.31 -16.86 -16.49
N VAL A 50 -0.32 -16.06 -17.58
CA VAL A 50 -1.15 -16.38 -18.81
C VAL A 50 -0.90 -17.79 -19.44
N VAL A 51 -1.96 -18.55 -19.58
CA VAL A 51 -1.93 -19.88 -20.20
C VAL A 51 -2.18 -19.75 -21.72
N ASN A 52 -1.13 -19.82 -22.55
CA ASN A 52 -1.17 -19.58 -24.01
C ASN A 52 -2.39 -20.15 -24.77
N SER A 53 -2.77 -21.41 -24.51
CA SER A 53 -3.87 -22.07 -25.21
C SER A 53 -5.25 -21.74 -24.64
N GLU A 54 -5.35 -21.16 -23.44
CA GLU A 54 -6.60 -20.98 -22.71
C GLU A 54 -7.05 -19.52 -22.66
N HIS A 55 -8.30 -19.28 -23.05
CA HIS A 55 -8.90 -17.96 -23.06
C HIS A 55 -10.21 -17.95 -22.28
N ILE A 56 -10.37 -16.95 -21.40
CA ILE A 56 -11.60 -16.66 -20.67
C ILE A 56 -12.51 -15.84 -21.58
N ILE A 57 -13.68 -16.38 -21.88
CA ILE A 57 -14.76 -15.69 -22.57
C ILE A 57 -15.75 -15.25 -21.50
N THR A 58 -15.96 -13.94 -21.37
CA THR A 58 -16.99 -13.37 -20.50
C THR A 58 -18.20 -12.95 -21.34
N TYR A 59 -19.40 -13.20 -20.82
CA TYR A 59 -20.68 -12.92 -21.47
C TYR A 59 -21.37 -11.71 -20.84
N LYS A 60 -22.32 -11.11 -21.55
CA LYS A 60 -23.10 -9.97 -21.02
C LYS A 60 -24.17 -10.36 -19.99
N GLY A 61 -24.26 -11.65 -19.62
CA GLY A 61 -25.23 -12.17 -18.66
C GLY A 61 -24.94 -13.61 -18.28
N TYR A 62 -25.75 -14.17 -17.38
CA TYR A 62 -25.64 -15.54 -16.90
C TYR A 62 -26.43 -16.50 -17.79
N PHE A 63 -25.75 -17.48 -18.37
CA PHE A 63 -26.34 -18.40 -19.33
C PHE A 63 -26.07 -19.87 -18.95
N PRO A 64 -27.02 -20.79 -19.22
CA PRO A 64 -26.75 -22.23 -19.15
C PRO A 64 -25.58 -22.64 -20.06
N ARG A 65 -24.92 -23.76 -19.74
CA ARG A 65 -23.78 -24.28 -20.52
C ARG A 65 -24.11 -24.44 -22.01
N SER A 66 -25.25 -25.03 -22.34
CA SER A 66 -25.67 -25.25 -23.73
C SER A 66 -25.80 -23.95 -24.53
N THR A 67 -26.29 -22.88 -23.91
CA THR A 67 -26.41 -21.57 -24.56
C THR A 67 -25.05 -20.92 -24.80
N ARG A 68 -24.14 -20.98 -23.83
CA ARG A 68 -22.78 -20.45 -23.98
C ARG A 68 -21.99 -21.18 -25.05
N GLU A 69 -22.08 -22.51 -25.06
CA GLU A 69 -21.47 -23.35 -26.08
C GLU A 69 -21.99 -23.02 -27.49
N ASN A 70 -23.29 -22.74 -27.62
CA ASN A 70 -23.88 -22.29 -28.89
C ASN A 70 -23.32 -20.94 -29.35
N TYR A 71 -23.09 -19.97 -28.45
CA TYR A 71 -22.49 -18.68 -28.80
C TYR A 71 -21.05 -18.83 -29.31
N VAL A 72 -20.25 -19.63 -28.60
CA VAL A 72 -18.86 -19.91 -29.01
C VAL A 72 -18.83 -20.65 -30.35
N THR A 73 -19.67 -21.68 -30.51
CA THR A 73 -19.79 -22.43 -31.76
C THR A 73 -20.21 -21.54 -32.93
N ALA A 74 -21.19 -20.65 -32.71
CA ALA A 74 -21.65 -19.73 -33.75
C ALA A 74 -20.54 -18.76 -34.19
N ALA A 75 -19.81 -18.17 -33.24
CA ALA A 75 -18.71 -17.26 -33.52
C ALA A 75 -17.58 -17.95 -34.32
N LEU A 76 -17.13 -19.12 -33.86
CA LEU A 76 -16.00 -19.83 -34.48
C LEU A 76 -16.36 -20.49 -35.81
N ARG A 77 -17.58 -21.01 -35.95
CA ARG A 77 -18.06 -21.56 -37.23
C ARG A 77 -18.14 -20.48 -38.32
N ASN A 78 -18.57 -19.27 -37.97
CA ASN A 78 -18.58 -18.14 -38.91
C ASN A 78 -17.17 -17.74 -39.37
N ALA A 79 -16.15 -17.99 -38.54
CA ALA A 79 -14.75 -17.76 -38.87
C ALA A 79 -14.05 -18.95 -39.57
N GLY A 80 -14.77 -20.06 -39.81
CA GLY A 80 -14.23 -21.27 -40.43
C GLY A 80 -13.29 -22.08 -39.52
N ILE A 81 -13.46 -21.98 -38.19
CA ILE A 81 -12.57 -22.59 -37.20
C ILE A 81 -13.26 -23.79 -36.56
N SER A 82 -12.63 -24.95 -36.66
CA SER A 82 -13.16 -26.23 -36.17
C SER A 82 -12.36 -26.86 -35.03
N ASN A 83 -11.10 -26.45 -34.82
CA ASN A 83 -10.23 -27.02 -33.79
C ASN A 83 -10.24 -26.18 -32.52
N TRP A 84 -11.20 -26.45 -31.63
CA TRP A 84 -11.31 -25.80 -30.31
C TRP A 84 -12.03 -26.72 -29.33
N THR A 85 -11.76 -26.55 -28.04
CA THR A 85 -12.49 -27.29 -26.98
C THR A 85 -12.89 -26.35 -25.85
N LEU A 86 -14.04 -26.63 -25.22
CA LEU A 86 -14.47 -25.92 -24.01
C LEU A 86 -13.93 -26.67 -22.78
N LEU A 87 -13.19 -25.98 -21.92
CA LEU A 87 -12.70 -26.59 -20.68
C LEU A 87 -13.88 -26.90 -19.78
N GLN A 88 -14.00 -28.18 -19.38
CA GLN A 88 -15.07 -28.59 -18.50
C GLN A 88 -14.81 -28.14 -17.06
N ARG A 89 -15.79 -27.45 -16.48
CA ARG A 89 -15.80 -27.09 -15.07
C ARG A 89 -16.39 -28.23 -14.26
N ASP A 90 -15.55 -28.92 -13.49
CA ASP A 90 -15.96 -30.01 -12.60
C ASP A 90 -15.83 -29.59 -11.14
N ASN A 91 -16.68 -28.65 -10.75
CA ASN A 91 -16.71 -28.05 -9.43
C ASN A 91 -18.17 -27.75 -9.03
N PRO A 92 -18.45 -27.32 -7.79
CA PRO A 92 -19.81 -27.06 -7.31
C PRO A 92 -20.59 -26.01 -8.13
N ALA A 93 -19.91 -25.16 -8.92
CA ALA A 93 -20.56 -24.17 -9.77
C ALA A 93 -21.09 -24.73 -11.11
N LYS A 94 -20.72 -25.97 -11.48
CA LYS A 94 -21.06 -26.62 -12.75
C LYS A 94 -22.55 -26.64 -13.09
N GLU A 95 -23.39 -26.80 -12.07
CA GLU A 95 -24.85 -26.93 -12.22
C GLU A 95 -25.56 -25.57 -12.36
N TYR A 96 -24.86 -24.46 -12.12
CA TYR A 96 -25.42 -23.12 -12.14
C TYR A 96 -25.13 -22.41 -13.49
N PRO A 97 -26.02 -21.50 -13.92
CA PRO A 97 -25.70 -20.57 -14.99
C PRO A 97 -24.42 -19.81 -14.69
N SER A 98 -23.66 -19.47 -15.74
CA SER A 98 -22.39 -18.75 -15.63
C SER A 98 -22.34 -17.61 -16.63
N ASP A 99 -21.56 -16.60 -16.29
CA ASP A 99 -21.26 -15.46 -17.14
C ASP A 99 -19.88 -15.59 -17.81
N PHE A 100 -19.17 -16.71 -17.63
CA PHE A 100 -17.93 -16.97 -18.33
C PHE A 100 -17.74 -18.46 -18.70
N ASP A 101 -16.86 -18.71 -19.67
CA ASP A 101 -16.29 -20.02 -20.03
C ASP A 101 -14.79 -19.90 -20.29
N VAL A 102 -14.08 -21.03 -20.26
CA VAL A 102 -12.68 -21.13 -20.70
C VAL A 102 -12.64 -21.97 -21.97
N ILE A 103 -12.08 -21.41 -23.03
CA ILE A 103 -11.86 -22.10 -24.31
C ILE A 103 -10.38 -22.43 -24.47
N ILE A 104 -10.10 -23.63 -24.96
CA ILE A 104 -8.78 -24.06 -25.40
C ILE A 104 -8.72 -23.96 -26.92
N LEU A 105 -7.75 -23.19 -27.42
CA LEU A 105 -7.42 -23.06 -28.84
C LEU A 105 -6.04 -23.70 -29.05
N GLU A 106 -5.95 -24.74 -29.90
CA GLU A 106 -4.68 -25.42 -30.19
C GLU A 106 -3.74 -24.56 -31.04
N ASP A 107 -4.30 -23.68 -31.88
CA ASP A 107 -3.57 -22.66 -32.64
C ASP A 107 -4.05 -21.26 -32.19
N GLU A 108 -3.12 -20.36 -31.82
CA GLU A 108 -3.39 -18.95 -31.47
C GLU A 108 -3.82 -18.11 -32.69
N GLY A 109 -4.88 -18.54 -33.37
CA GLY A 109 -5.41 -17.83 -34.51
C GLY A 109 -6.02 -16.50 -34.06
N ARG A 110 -5.35 -15.37 -34.33
CA ARG A 110 -5.94 -14.02 -34.18
C ARG A 110 -7.38 -13.96 -34.69
N ARG A 111 -7.64 -14.62 -35.83
CA ARG A 111 -8.96 -14.76 -36.43
C ARG A 111 -10.03 -15.38 -35.50
N ALA A 112 -9.66 -16.34 -34.65
CA ALA A 112 -10.55 -16.94 -33.65
C ALA A 112 -10.93 -15.93 -32.57
N LEU A 113 -9.92 -15.24 -32.03
CA LEU A 113 -10.10 -14.27 -30.96
C LEU A 113 -10.91 -13.07 -31.44
N ASP A 114 -10.65 -12.59 -32.66
CA ASP A 114 -11.39 -11.48 -33.27
C ASP A 114 -12.87 -11.86 -33.48
N ALA A 115 -13.14 -13.06 -34.02
CA ALA A 115 -14.50 -13.55 -34.20
C ALA A 115 -15.28 -13.70 -32.87
N LEU A 116 -14.61 -14.10 -31.79
CA LEU A 116 -15.22 -14.17 -30.47
C LEU A 116 -15.47 -12.76 -29.88
N LYS A 117 -14.54 -11.82 -30.07
CA LYS A 117 -14.71 -10.43 -29.61
C LYS A 117 -15.84 -9.71 -30.33
N ASP A 118 -16.08 -10.02 -31.61
CA ASP A 118 -17.14 -9.40 -32.42
C ASP A 118 -18.54 -9.95 -32.11
N HIS A 119 -18.65 -11.07 -31.37
CA HIS A 119 -19.94 -11.67 -31.09
C HIS A 119 -20.78 -10.82 -30.11
N PRO A 120 -22.06 -10.49 -30.41
CA PRO A 120 -22.83 -9.52 -29.65
C PRO A 120 -23.15 -9.92 -28.20
N ALA A 121 -23.18 -11.21 -27.89
CA ALA A 121 -23.40 -11.72 -26.53
C ALA A 121 -22.12 -11.82 -25.68
N ILE A 122 -20.94 -11.77 -26.32
CA ILE A 122 -19.65 -11.81 -25.64
C ILE A 122 -19.31 -10.38 -25.20
N ARG A 123 -18.88 -10.23 -23.94
CA ARG A 123 -18.45 -8.96 -23.35
C ARG A 123 -16.96 -8.74 -23.60
N ARG A 124 -16.15 -9.77 -23.34
CA ARG A 124 -14.69 -9.70 -23.47
C ARG A 124 -14.11 -11.10 -23.64
N VAL A 125 -12.99 -11.17 -24.36
CA VAL A 125 -12.12 -12.34 -24.44
C VAL A 125 -10.75 -11.94 -23.90
N THR A 126 -10.30 -12.62 -22.86
CA THR A 126 -8.99 -12.40 -22.22
C THR A 126 -8.26 -13.71 -22.10
N ALA A 127 -6.93 -13.68 -22.08
CA ALA A 127 -6.18 -14.90 -21.83
C ALA A 127 -6.35 -15.33 -20.36
N GLN A 128 -6.46 -16.64 -20.11
CA GLN A 128 -6.57 -17.18 -18.75
C GLN A 128 -5.25 -16.98 -18.03
N ARG A 129 -5.27 -16.54 -16.76
CA ARG A 129 -4.08 -16.44 -15.92
C ARG A 129 -4.05 -17.53 -14.83
N GLN A 130 -2.85 -17.93 -14.46
CA GLN A 130 -2.50 -18.90 -13.45
C GLN A 130 -1.65 -18.19 -12.39
N VAL A 131 -2.19 -17.90 -11.23
CA VAL A 131 -1.45 -17.21 -10.18
C VAL A 131 -0.68 -18.21 -9.33
N THR A 132 0.65 -18.07 -9.26
CA THR A 132 1.50 -18.82 -8.32
C THR A 132 1.90 -17.94 -7.15
N ARG A 133 1.66 -18.42 -5.92
CA ARG A 133 1.91 -17.64 -4.69
C ARG A 133 2.74 -18.44 -3.69
N THR A 134 4.03 -18.18 -3.61
CA THR A 134 4.87 -18.89 -2.63
C THR A 134 4.80 -18.21 -1.25
N ILE A 135 4.22 -18.91 -0.28
CA ILE A 135 4.17 -18.53 1.13
C ILE A 135 5.44 -19.03 1.83
N LYS A 136 6.28 -18.09 2.29
CA LYS A 136 7.48 -18.39 3.09
C LYS A 136 7.29 -17.94 4.53
N TYR A 137 7.51 -18.84 5.48
CA TYR A 137 7.48 -18.54 6.92
C TYR A 137 8.90 -18.26 7.43
N ILE A 138 9.18 -17.00 7.73
CA ILE A 138 10.48 -16.55 8.23
C ILE A 138 10.38 -16.39 9.75
N ARG A 139 11.23 -17.07 10.53
CA ARG A 139 11.26 -16.89 11.99
C ARG A 139 11.80 -15.50 12.31
N GLU A 140 11.10 -14.75 13.16
CA GLU A 140 11.53 -13.40 13.57
C GLU A 140 12.86 -13.43 14.37
N ASP A 141 13.22 -14.59 14.95
CA ASP A 141 14.49 -14.82 15.67
C ASP A 141 15.68 -15.23 14.75
N ASP A 142 15.43 -15.70 13.52
CA ASP A 142 16.46 -16.09 12.53
C ASP A 142 16.91 -14.92 11.64
N CYS A 143 16.75 -13.70 12.12
CA CYS A 143 17.66 -12.64 11.70
C CYS A 143 19.02 -13.04 12.30
N GLY A 144 19.92 -13.65 11.51
CA GLY A 144 21.22 -14.16 11.94
C GLY A 144 22.08 -13.15 12.74
N PRO A 145 23.38 -13.37 12.99
CA PRO A 145 24.19 -12.45 13.82
C PRO A 145 24.25 -10.98 13.33
N ALA A 146 23.66 -10.67 12.16
CA ALA A 146 23.42 -9.35 11.61
C ALA A 146 22.12 -8.64 12.08
N GLY A 147 21.22 -9.29 12.83
CA GLY A 147 19.92 -8.72 13.20
C GLY A 147 19.06 -8.39 11.97
N CYS A 148 17.83 -7.91 12.17
CA CYS A 148 16.92 -7.57 11.07
C CYS A 148 17.30 -6.26 10.36
N LEU A 149 18.54 -6.21 9.87
CA LEU A 149 19.04 -5.32 8.84
C LEU A 149 19.14 -6.18 7.58
N TYR A 150 18.24 -5.94 6.62
CA TYR A 150 18.51 -6.37 5.25
C TYR A 150 19.87 -5.79 4.84
N ALA A 151 20.75 -6.64 4.28
CA ALA A 151 22.01 -6.20 3.70
C ALA A 151 21.72 -5.13 2.63
N GLY A 152 22.45 -4.03 2.49
CA GLY A 152 23.84 -3.84 2.89
C GLY A 152 24.09 -2.79 3.97
N TRP A 153 24.40 -3.25 5.18
CA TRP A 153 25.09 -2.46 6.20
C TRP A 153 26.16 -3.33 6.88
N ARG A 154 27.42 -3.24 6.43
CA ARG A 154 28.58 -3.71 7.21
C ARG A 154 29.26 -2.50 7.86
N ASN A 155 28.98 -2.26 9.14
CA ASN A 155 29.77 -1.36 9.98
C ASN A 155 30.89 -2.15 10.67
N HIS A 156 32.10 -2.14 10.09
CA HIS A 156 33.30 -2.38 10.89
C HIS A 156 33.63 -1.09 11.65
N ARG A 157 33.20 -0.98 12.91
CA ARG A 157 33.75 0.03 13.83
C ARG A 157 35.14 -0.41 14.27
N VAL A 158 36.16 0.20 13.65
CA VAL A 158 37.51 0.27 14.20
C VAL A 158 37.49 1.19 15.43
N ARG A 159 38.12 0.73 16.51
CA ARG A 159 38.28 1.43 17.80
C ARG A 159 39.15 2.69 17.63
N GLY A 160 38.70 3.82 18.18
CA GLY A 160 39.50 5.03 18.42
C GLY A 160 38.89 5.84 19.59
N PRO A 161 39.71 6.51 20.45
CA PRO A 161 39.40 6.64 21.87
C PRO A 161 38.68 7.93 22.31
N LYS A 162 37.89 7.76 23.38
CA LYS A 162 37.51 8.71 24.46
C LYS A 162 37.44 10.21 24.11
N SER A 163 36.21 10.74 24.08
CA SER A 163 35.91 12.11 24.50
C SER A 163 34.58 12.15 25.25
N LEU A 164 34.65 12.58 26.50
CA LEU A 164 33.57 12.74 27.46
C LEU A 164 32.69 13.94 27.06
N ARG A 165 31.38 13.73 26.87
CA ARG A 165 30.33 14.72 27.18
C ARG A 165 29.02 13.98 27.48
N GLN A 166 28.64 13.96 28.76
CA GLN A 166 27.38 13.41 29.26
C GLN A 166 26.19 14.32 28.92
N PRO A 167 25.06 13.78 28.45
CA PRO A 167 23.75 14.40 28.63
C PRO A 167 23.10 13.90 29.94
N ARG A 168 22.55 14.85 30.70
CA ARG A 168 21.85 14.65 31.97
C ARG A 168 20.73 13.61 31.89
N GLU A 169 20.71 12.74 32.90
CA GLU A 169 19.66 11.77 33.19
C GLU A 169 18.37 12.47 33.64
N ASN A 170 17.26 12.20 32.96
CA ASN A 170 15.93 12.18 33.57
C ASN A 170 15.51 10.71 33.66
N GLY A 171 15.88 10.07 34.77
CA GLY A 171 15.46 8.72 35.14
C GLY A 171 13.97 8.71 35.49
N GLY A 172 13.15 8.06 34.64
CA GLY A 172 11.72 7.96 34.92
C GLY A 172 10.87 7.14 33.95
N TYR A 173 11.43 6.27 33.08
CA TYR A 173 10.62 5.48 32.14
C TYR A 173 11.15 4.07 31.80
N THR A 174 11.97 3.45 32.65
CA THR A 174 12.50 2.09 32.38
C THR A 174 11.71 0.95 33.04
N SER A 175 10.87 1.23 34.04
CA SER A 175 10.10 0.20 34.77
C SER A 175 8.72 -0.12 34.17
N ARG A 176 8.26 0.57 33.11
CA ARG A 176 7.00 0.23 32.40
C ARG A 176 7.17 -0.70 31.19
N LYS A 177 8.41 -1.03 30.79
CA LYS A 177 8.66 -1.93 29.65
C LYS A 177 8.53 -3.43 29.97
N LEU A 178 8.51 -3.81 31.24
CA LEU A 178 8.55 -5.22 31.68
C LEU A 178 7.18 -5.85 32.00
N LEU A 179 6.07 -5.12 31.85
CA LEU A 179 4.70 -5.63 32.12
C LEU A 179 3.82 -5.77 30.86
N ARG A 180 4.40 -5.68 29.65
CA ARG A 180 3.68 -5.84 28.36
C ARG A 180 3.82 -7.23 27.72
N THR A 181 4.45 -8.18 28.38
CA THR A 181 4.83 -9.50 27.82
C THR A 181 3.88 -10.65 28.18
N VAL A 182 2.62 -10.38 28.53
CA VAL A 182 1.58 -11.43 28.44
C VAL A 182 0.98 -11.32 27.04
N PRO A 183 1.08 -12.34 26.17
CA PRO A 183 0.44 -12.29 24.86
C PRO A 183 -1.06 -12.20 25.08
N ARG A 184 -1.60 -10.98 24.94
CA ARG A 184 -3.03 -10.75 25.03
C ARG A 184 -3.67 -11.29 23.76
N GLN A 185 -4.72 -12.07 23.94
CA GLN A 185 -5.52 -12.52 22.83
C GLN A 185 -6.13 -11.32 22.10
N ILE A 186 -6.05 -11.32 20.77
CA ILE A 186 -6.44 -10.17 19.94
C ILE A 186 -7.91 -9.77 20.12
N THR A 187 -8.79 -10.74 20.37
CA THR A 187 -10.20 -10.55 20.67
C THR A 187 -10.41 -9.70 21.93
N SER A 188 -9.68 -9.96 23.01
CA SER A 188 -9.72 -9.15 24.23
C SER A 188 -9.11 -7.75 24.03
N VAL A 189 -8.08 -7.63 23.20
CA VAL A 189 -7.46 -6.32 22.91
C VAL A 189 -8.43 -5.41 22.15
N LEU A 190 -9.21 -5.99 21.23
CA LEU A 190 -10.25 -5.30 20.47
C LEU A 190 -11.63 -5.34 21.15
N LYS A 191 -11.72 -5.82 22.40
CA LYS A 191 -12.92 -5.84 23.24
C LYS A 191 -14.10 -6.67 22.68
N ALA A 192 -13.82 -7.73 21.93
CA ALA A 192 -14.85 -8.64 21.41
C ALA A 192 -15.63 -9.36 22.53
N ASP A 193 -15.01 -9.57 23.69
CA ASP A 193 -15.61 -10.15 24.89
C ASP A 193 -16.84 -9.38 25.39
N LEU A 194 -16.87 -8.06 25.20
CA LEU A 194 -18.04 -7.25 25.53
C LEU A 194 -19.24 -7.62 24.63
N LEU A 195 -19.03 -7.83 23.34
CA LEU A 195 -20.10 -8.20 22.41
C LEU A 195 -20.58 -9.64 22.66
N TRP A 196 -19.66 -10.56 22.95
CA TRP A 196 -20.02 -11.93 23.34
C TRP A 196 -20.90 -11.95 24.60
N SER A 197 -20.62 -11.08 25.57
CA SER A 197 -21.45 -10.96 26.80
C SER A 197 -22.88 -10.48 26.52
N LEU A 198 -23.11 -9.87 25.36
CA LEU A 198 -24.43 -9.42 24.87
C LEU A 198 -25.11 -10.45 23.96
N GLY A 199 -24.52 -11.64 23.78
CA GLY A 199 -25.03 -12.68 22.89
C GLY A 199 -24.69 -12.46 21.41
N VAL A 200 -23.86 -11.46 21.09
CA VAL A 200 -23.40 -11.19 19.73
C VAL A 200 -22.13 -12.01 19.51
N THR A 201 -22.22 -13.13 18.78
CA THR A 201 -21.13 -14.11 18.63
C THR A 201 -20.84 -14.50 17.18
N GLY A 202 -21.48 -13.86 16.20
CA GLY A 202 -21.37 -14.19 14.77
C GLY A 202 -22.50 -15.06 14.24
N GLU A 203 -23.49 -15.42 15.06
CA GLU A 203 -24.57 -16.32 14.67
C GLU A 203 -25.34 -15.85 13.42
N GLY A 204 -25.57 -16.79 12.50
CA GLY A 204 -26.29 -16.57 11.24
C GLY A 204 -25.46 -15.91 10.14
N ILE A 205 -24.27 -15.38 10.43
CA ILE A 205 -23.42 -14.74 9.42
C ILE A 205 -22.59 -15.78 8.69
N ARG A 206 -22.64 -15.75 7.35
CA ARG A 206 -21.86 -16.64 6.49
C ARG A 206 -20.57 -15.96 6.08
N VAL A 207 -19.45 -16.58 6.44
CA VAL A 207 -18.12 -16.06 6.14
C VAL A 207 -17.41 -17.02 5.19
N ALA A 208 -17.07 -16.53 4.00
CA ALA A 208 -16.24 -17.28 3.06
C ALA A 208 -14.75 -16.97 3.26
N VAL A 209 -13.93 -18.03 3.30
CA VAL A 209 -12.48 -17.94 3.38
C VAL A 209 -11.90 -18.53 2.11
N PHE A 210 -11.31 -17.66 1.27
CA PHE A 210 -10.65 -18.04 0.03
C PHE A 210 -9.16 -18.16 0.31
N ASP A 211 -8.68 -19.39 0.50
CA ASP A 211 -7.30 -19.65 0.93
C ASP A 211 -6.87 -21.09 0.60
N THR A 212 -5.88 -21.63 1.31
CA THR A 212 -5.30 -22.97 1.12
C THR A 212 -6.17 -24.11 1.67
N GLY A 213 -7.35 -23.80 2.23
CA GLY A 213 -8.28 -24.78 2.80
C GLY A 213 -8.41 -24.69 4.32
N LEU A 214 -8.93 -25.77 4.94
CA LEU A 214 -9.07 -25.89 6.39
C LEU A 214 -8.82 -27.34 6.82
N ALA A 215 -8.06 -27.57 7.87
CA ALA A 215 -7.83 -28.92 8.43
C ALA A 215 -9.14 -29.59 8.89
N ARG A 216 -9.42 -30.82 8.41
CA ARG A 216 -10.72 -31.51 8.59
C ARG A 216 -11.21 -31.70 10.02
N ASN A 217 -10.33 -32.14 10.92
CA ASN A 217 -10.70 -32.54 12.28
C ASN A 217 -10.15 -31.59 13.34
N HIS A 218 -10.01 -30.31 13.00
CA HIS A 218 -9.36 -29.36 13.88
C HIS A 218 -10.30 -28.93 15.03
N PRO A 219 -9.91 -29.11 16.31
CA PRO A 219 -10.80 -29.00 17.47
C PRO A 219 -11.37 -27.60 17.73
N HIS A 220 -10.75 -26.57 17.14
CA HIS A 220 -11.19 -25.19 17.33
C HIS A 220 -12.46 -24.82 16.56
N PHE A 221 -12.87 -25.60 15.54
CA PHE A 221 -13.98 -25.22 14.67
C PHE A 221 -15.23 -26.04 14.96
N GLY A 222 -16.36 -25.36 15.18
CA GLY A 222 -17.65 -26.00 15.44
C GLY A 222 -18.68 -25.85 14.32
N ARG A 223 -18.66 -24.75 13.56
CA ARG A 223 -19.65 -24.41 12.52
C ARG A 223 -19.01 -24.23 11.13
N VAL A 224 -18.46 -25.32 10.61
CA VAL A 224 -18.02 -25.38 9.20
C VAL A 224 -19.18 -25.90 8.37
N ARG A 225 -19.84 -25.04 7.60
CA ARG A 225 -20.99 -25.42 6.77
C ARG A 225 -20.56 -26.14 5.51
N GLU A 226 -19.44 -25.70 4.95
CA GLU A 226 -19.00 -26.16 3.65
C GLU A 226 -17.48 -26.05 3.53
N ARG A 227 -16.90 -27.04 2.85
CA ARG A 227 -15.53 -27.04 2.35
C ARG A 227 -15.59 -27.47 0.89
N THR A 228 -15.06 -26.66 -0.02
CA THR A 228 -15.03 -26.95 -1.45
C THR A 228 -13.63 -26.77 -2.00
N ASP A 229 -13.31 -27.57 -3.00
CA ASP A 229 -12.06 -27.49 -3.77
C ASP A 229 -12.37 -26.95 -5.17
N TRP A 230 -11.61 -25.94 -5.58
CA TRP A 230 -11.70 -25.33 -6.91
C TRP A 230 -10.46 -25.65 -7.76
N THR A 231 -9.48 -26.35 -7.20
CA THR A 231 -8.14 -26.54 -7.76
C THR A 231 -7.97 -27.82 -8.58
N GLY A 232 -8.93 -28.75 -8.47
CA GLY A 232 -8.90 -30.04 -9.16
C GLY A 232 -8.01 -31.10 -8.48
N GLU A 233 -7.36 -30.79 -7.36
CA GLU A 233 -6.57 -31.76 -6.59
C GLU A 233 -7.43 -32.75 -5.79
N ASN A 234 -8.75 -32.52 -5.73
CA ASN A 234 -9.73 -33.36 -5.04
C ASN A 234 -9.41 -33.54 -3.55
N THR A 235 -8.85 -32.50 -2.93
CA THR A 235 -8.60 -32.45 -1.48
C THR A 235 -9.21 -31.20 -0.88
N LEU A 236 -9.71 -31.33 0.34
CA LEU A 236 -10.28 -30.21 1.11
C LEU A 236 -9.34 -29.76 2.24
N ASP A 237 -8.31 -30.56 2.53
CA ASP A 237 -7.40 -30.34 3.64
C ASP A 237 -6.37 -29.25 3.34
N ASP A 238 -5.87 -28.64 4.40
CA ASP A 238 -4.92 -27.54 4.33
C ASP A 238 -3.50 -28.04 4.66
N ALA A 239 -2.72 -28.32 3.62
CA ALA A 239 -1.33 -28.77 3.79
C ALA A 239 -0.38 -27.63 4.21
N LEU A 240 -0.72 -26.37 3.88
CA LEU A 240 0.14 -25.20 4.07
C LEU A 240 -0.09 -24.51 5.43
N GLY A 241 -1.32 -24.59 5.92
CA GLY A 241 -1.74 -24.10 7.22
C GLY A 241 -2.12 -22.63 7.31
N HIS A 242 -2.05 -21.91 6.19
CA HIS A 242 -2.43 -20.51 6.14
C HIS A 242 -3.95 -20.35 6.27
N GLY A 243 -4.72 -21.09 5.48
CA GLY A 243 -6.19 -21.07 5.53
C GLY A 243 -6.76 -21.48 6.89
N THR A 244 -6.16 -22.48 7.55
CA THR A 244 -6.53 -22.90 8.91
C THR A 244 -6.28 -21.79 9.93
N PHE A 245 -5.17 -21.07 9.80
CA PHE A 245 -4.88 -19.94 10.67
C PHE A 245 -5.87 -18.79 10.44
N VAL A 246 -6.13 -18.43 9.19
CA VAL A 246 -7.07 -17.38 8.77
C VAL A 246 -8.49 -17.67 9.28
N ALA A 247 -9.01 -18.88 9.03
CA ALA A 247 -10.29 -19.33 9.56
C ALA A 247 -10.33 -19.30 11.09
N GLY A 248 -9.21 -19.64 11.75
CA GLY A 248 -9.06 -19.60 13.20
C GLY A 248 -9.24 -18.20 13.79
N VAL A 249 -8.60 -17.20 13.19
CA VAL A 249 -8.74 -15.78 13.62
C VAL A 249 -10.18 -15.30 13.47
N ILE A 250 -10.91 -15.80 12.47
CA ILE A 250 -12.32 -15.45 12.24
C ILE A 250 -13.24 -16.11 13.27
N ALA A 251 -13.22 -17.44 13.42
CA ALA A 251 -14.30 -18.18 14.12
C ALA A 251 -13.85 -19.34 15.03
N SER A 252 -12.59 -19.37 15.48
CA SER A 252 -12.14 -20.36 16.46
C SER A 252 -12.90 -20.25 17.79
N ARG A 253 -13.21 -21.40 18.41
CA ARG A 253 -13.95 -21.54 19.68
C ARG A 253 -13.10 -21.97 20.86
N ALA A 254 -11.85 -22.37 20.63
CA ALA A 254 -10.99 -22.95 21.66
C ALA A 254 -9.58 -22.37 21.59
N GLU A 255 -8.93 -22.26 22.74
CA GLU A 255 -7.54 -21.81 22.96
C GLU A 255 -7.18 -20.41 22.41
N CYS A 256 -7.15 -20.25 21.09
CA CYS A 256 -7.04 -18.98 20.37
C CYS A 256 -8.38 -18.66 19.74
N LEU A 257 -9.29 -18.09 20.54
CA LEU A 257 -10.63 -17.72 20.07
C LEU A 257 -10.54 -16.70 18.94
N GLY A 258 -11.35 -16.92 17.90
CA GLY A 258 -11.62 -15.96 16.85
C GLY A 258 -12.70 -14.97 17.28
N PHE A 259 -12.98 -13.98 16.44
CA PHE A 259 -13.94 -12.92 16.76
C PHE A 259 -15.39 -13.38 16.74
N ALA A 260 -15.77 -14.23 15.79
CA ALA A 260 -17.13 -14.65 15.51
C ALA A 260 -17.27 -16.19 15.63
N PRO A 261 -17.16 -16.77 16.85
CA PRO A 261 -17.15 -18.22 17.04
C PRO A 261 -18.41 -18.95 16.54
N ASP A 262 -19.54 -18.26 16.41
CA ASP A 262 -20.82 -18.82 15.96
C ASP A 262 -21.16 -18.52 14.50
N ALA A 263 -20.24 -17.91 13.75
CA ALA A 263 -20.36 -17.72 12.31
C ALA A 263 -20.31 -19.05 11.54
N ASP A 264 -21.00 -19.06 10.41
CA ASP A 264 -21.06 -20.18 9.48
C ASP A 264 -19.90 -20.06 8.48
N LEU A 265 -18.86 -20.88 8.65
CA LEU A 265 -17.69 -20.88 7.78
C LEU A 265 -17.95 -21.65 6.48
N HIS A 266 -17.65 -20.99 5.35
CA HIS A 266 -17.55 -21.57 4.01
C HIS A 266 -16.08 -21.51 3.56
N ILE A 267 -15.43 -22.65 3.46
CA ILE A 267 -13.99 -22.70 3.14
C ILE A 267 -13.82 -23.06 1.68
N PHE A 268 -13.34 -22.11 0.89
CA PHE A 268 -13.10 -22.28 -0.53
C PHE A 268 -11.60 -22.41 -0.76
N ARG A 269 -11.16 -23.62 -1.04
CA ARG A 269 -9.77 -23.88 -1.41
C ARG A 269 -9.58 -23.47 -2.86
N VAL A 270 -8.84 -22.39 -3.06
CA VAL A 270 -8.55 -21.81 -4.39
C VAL A 270 -7.07 -21.91 -4.77
N PHE A 271 -6.21 -22.36 -3.85
CA PHE A 271 -4.80 -22.66 -4.13
C PHE A 271 -4.50 -24.13 -3.94
N THR A 272 -3.70 -24.68 -4.86
CA THR A 272 -3.12 -26.03 -4.74
C THR A 272 -2.08 -26.08 -3.62
N ASP A 273 -1.59 -27.29 -3.30
CA ASP A 273 -0.49 -27.44 -2.34
C ASP A 273 0.83 -26.89 -2.88
N ASN A 274 0.95 -26.84 -4.21
CA ASN A 274 2.03 -26.13 -4.91
C ASN A 274 1.78 -24.61 -5.01
N GLN A 275 0.69 -24.12 -4.41
CA GLN A 275 0.31 -22.72 -4.31
C GLN A 275 0.01 -22.04 -5.66
N VAL A 276 -0.54 -22.82 -6.57
CA VAL A 276 -1.02 -22.38 -7.88
C VAL A 276 -2.54 -22.19 -7.81
N SER A 277 -3.04 -21.16 -8.50
CA SER A 277 -4.47 -20.88 -8.71
C SER A 277 -4.69 -20.45 -10.15
N TYR A 278 -5.92 -20.50 -10.67
CA TYR A 278 -6.28 -19.88 -11.95
C TYR A 278 -7.32 -18.78 -11.75
N THR A 279 -7.34 -17.77 -12.62
CA THR A 279 -8.38 -16.73 -12.62
C THR A 279 -9.77 -17.36 -12.69
N SER A 280 -9.98 -18.34 -13.57
CA SER A 280 -11.27 -19.04 -13.72
C SER A 280 -11.73 -19.72 -12.44
N TRP A 281 -10.82 -20.20 -11.59
CA TRP A 281 -11.18 -20.78 -10.29
C TRP A 281 -11.73 -19.72 -9.34
N PHE A 282 -11.14 -18.52 -9.32
CA PHE A 282 -11.69 -17.39 -8.58
C PHE A 282 -13.06 -16.97 -9.12
N LEU A 283 -13.21 -16.86 -10.45
CA LEU A 283 -14.50 -16.48 -11.06
C LEU A 283 -15.61 -17.47 -10.68
N ASP A 284 -15.30 -18.77 -10.71
CA ASP A 284 -16.23 -19.83 -10.31
C ASP A 284 -16.59 -19.79 -8.83
N ALA A 285 -15.57 -19.68 -7.97
CA ALA A 285 -15.75 -19.59 -6.53
C ALA A 285 -16.51 -18.31 -6.14
N PHE A 286 -16.30 -17.19 -6.83
CA PHE A 286 -17.03 -15.94 -6.64
C PHE A 286 -18.48 -16.05 -7.09
N ASN A 287 -18.76 -16.61 -8.28
CA ASN A 287 -20.13 -16.90 -8.73
C ASN A 287 -20.86 -17.79 -7.71
N TYR A 288 -20.19 -18.81 -7.21
CA TYR A 288 -20.75 -19.68 -6.19
C TYR A 288 -20.97 -18.98 -4.84
N ALA A 289 -20.07 -18.08 -4.43
CA ALA A 289 -20.25 -17.25 -3.24
C ALA A 289 -21.49 -16.34 -3.33
N ILE A 290 -21.73 -15.74 -4.50
CA ILE A 290 -22.94 -14.95 -4.79
C ILE A 290 -24.19 -15.84 -4.65
N MET A 291 -24.16 -17.03 -5.24
CA MET A 291 -25.29 -17.98 -5.17
C MET A 291 -25.56 -18.49 -3.75
N ARG A 292 -24.51 -18.75 -2.96
CA ARG A 292 -24.61 -19.08 -1.53
C ARG A 292 -24.96 -17.87 -0.66
N LYS A 293 -25.06 -16.68 -1.27
CA LYS A 293 -25.34 -15.38 -0.66
C LYS A 293 -24.39 -15.11 0.51
N ILE A 294 -23.10 -15.37 0.35
CA ILE A 294 -22.09 -15.12 1.38
C ILE A 294 -22.20 -13.68 1.87
N ASP A 295 -22.11 -13.47 3.19
CA ASP A 295 -22.26 -12.14 3.78
C ASP A 295 -20.89 -11.42 3.84
N VAL A 296 -19.83 -12.13 4.25
CA VAL A 296 -18.46 -11.61 4.36
C VAL A 296 -17.50 -12.54 3.62
N LEU A 297 -16.65 -11.98 2.76
CA LEU A 297 -15.60 -12.71 2.05
C LEU A 297 -14.24 -12.18 2.49
N ASN A 298 -13.42 -13.06 3.07
CA ASN A 298 -12.03 -12.76 3.39
C ASN A 298 -11.11 -13.29 2.29
N LEU A 299 -10.33 -12.38 1.71
CA LEU A 299 -9.30 -12.69 0.75
C LEU A 299 -7.94 -12.26 1.33
N SER A 300 -7.25 -13.17 2.02
CA SER A 300 -5.94 -12.89 2.63
C SER A 300 -4.78 -13.01 1.64
N ILE A 301 -5.05 -12.69 0.37
CA ILE A 301 -4.13 -12.75 -0.75
C ILE A 301 -4.15 -11.42 -1.51
N GLY A 302 -3.09 -11.16 -2.27
CA GLY A 302 -3.05 -10.08 -3.23
C GLY A 302 -1.71 -10.07 -3.95
N GLY A 303 -1.70 -9.52 -5.15
CA GLY A 303 -0.51 -9.25 -5.95
C GLY A 303 -0.71 -7.95 -6.75
N PRO A 304 0.32 -7.49 -7.47
CA PRO A 304 0.23 -6.26 -8.26
C PRO A 304 -0.67 -6.40 -9.51
N ASP A 305 -1.25 -7.57 -9.77
CA ASP A 305 -2.00 -7.80 -11.00
C ASP A 305 -3.45 -7.30 -10.95
N PHE A 306 -3.62 -6.02 -11.24
CA PHE A 306 -4.91 -5.40 -11.41
C PHE A 306 -5.40 -5.32 -12.86
N MET A 307 -4.67 -5.95 -13.79
CA MET A 307 -5.03 -6.02 -15.22
C MET A 307 -5.79 -7.31 -15.57
N ASP A 308 -5.97 -8.23 -14.61
CA ASP A 308 -6.91 -9.34 -14.74
C ASP A 308 -8.36 -8.83 -14.66
N HIS A 309 -8.81 -8.18 -15.73
CA HIS A 309 -10.12 -7.53 -15.78
C HIS A 309 -11.29 -8.48 -15.45
N PRO A 310 -11.32 -9.76 -15.88
CA PRO A 310 -12.34 -10.71 -15.40
C PRO A 310 -12.41 -10.78 -13.87
N PHE A 311 -11.26 -10.87 -13.19
CA PHE A 311 -11.21 -10.90 -11.73
C PHE A 311 -11.70 -9.60 -11.11
N VAL A 312 -11.22 -8.44 -11.59
CA VAL A 312 -11.64 -7.12 -11.08
C VAL A 312 -13.12 -6.86 -11.30
N ASP A 313 -13.65 -7.15 -12.49
CA ASP A 313 -15.07 -7.01 -12.82
C ASP A 313 -15.93 -7.89 -11.88
N LYS A 314 -15.45 -9.10 -11.56
CA LYS A 314 -16.14 -10.02 -10.64
C LYS A 314 -16.10 -9.55 -9.18
N VAL A 315 -15.03 -8.88 -8.75
CA VAL A 315 -14.97 -8.24 -7.42
C VAL A 315 -16.05 -7.17 -7.27
N TRP A 316 -16.26 -6.34 -8.30
CA TRP A 316 -17.36 -5.37 -8.30
C TRP A 316 -18.73 -6.05 -8.26
N GLU A 317 -18.91 -7.13 -9.02
CA GLU A 317 -20.16 -7.86 -9.00
C GLU A 317 -20.46 -8.52 -7.64
N LEU A 318 -19.45 -9.06 -6.95
CA LEU A 318 -19.60 -9.56 -5.58
C LEU A 318 -20.13 -8.46 -4.64
N SER A 319 -19.51 -7.28 -4.71
CA SER A 319 -19.92 -6.14 -3.91
C SER A 319 -21.35 -5.69 -4.28
N ALA A 320 -21.70 -5.66 -5.57
CA ALA A 320 -23.06 -5.37 -6.05
C ALA A 320 -24.11 -6.36 -5.46
N ASN A 321 -23.71 -7.61 -5.26
CA ASN A 321 -24.53 -8.65 -4.63
C ASN A 321 -24.44 -8.66 -3.09
N LYS A 322 -24.05 -7.54 -2.49
CA LYS A 322 -23.97 -7.30 -1.03
C LYS A 322 -22.94 -8.16 -0.29
N VAL A 323 -21.97 -8.73 -0.99
CA VAL A 323 -20.86 -9.45 -0.35
C VAL A 323 -19.84 -8.43 0.15
N ILE A 324 -19.58 -8.42 1.46
CA ILE A 324 -18.59 -7.53 2.06
C ILE A 324 -17.20 -8.14 1.89
N MET A 325 -16.39 -7.55 1.02
CA MET A 325 -15.05 -8.06 0.71
C MET A 325 -13.97 -7.39 1.56
N VAL A 326 -13.16 -8.21 2.22
CA VAL A 326 -12.01 -7.78 3.04
C VAL A 326 -10.74 -8.35 2.45
N SER A 327 -9.75 -7.51 2.20
CA SER A 327 -8.48 -7.93 1.62
C SER A 327 -7.27 -7.31 2.32
N ALA A 328 -6.16 -8.05 2.30
CA ALA A 328 -4.87 -7.61 2.83
C ALA A 328 -4.22 -6.59 1.89
N ILE A 329 -3.69 -5.48 2.42
CA ILE A 329 -3.13 -4.41 1.58
C ILE A 329 -1.79 -4.75 0.90
N GLY A 330 -1.12 -5.83 1.33
CA GLY A 330 0.22 -6.23 0.84
C GLY A 330 1.28 -6.26 1.94
N ASN A 331 2.38 -6.95 1.68
CA ASN A 331 3.48 -7.19 2.65
C ASN A 331 4.83 -6.59 2.22
N ASP A 332 4.78 -5.70 1.24
CA ASP A 332 5.91 -5.18 0.47
C ASP A 332 6.36 -3.79 0.98
N GLY A 333 5.85 -3.38 2.15
CA GLY A 333 6.36 -2.22 2.87
C GLY A 333 7.81 -2.40 3.36
N PRO A 334 8.49 -1.31 3.76
CA PRO A 334 7.93 -0.01 4.13
C PRO A 334 7.94 1.05 3.04
N LEU A 335 8.34 0.68 1.81
CA LEU A 335 8.34 1.58 0.66
C LEU A 335 6.91 2.03 0.32
N TYR A 336 6.80 3.12 -0.44
CA TYR A 336 5.52 3.67 -0.88
C TYR A 336 5.25 3.24 -2.32
N GLY A 337 3.98 3.06 -2.67
CA GLY A 337 3.59 2.53 -3.98
C GLY A 337 3.60 1.00 -4.02
N THR A 338 3.31 0.34 -2.89
CA THR A 338 3.42 -1.13 -2.76
C THR A 338 2.08 -1.81 -2.48
N LEU A 339 0.96 -1.17 -2.83
CA LEU A 339 -0.38 -1.68 -2.55
C LEU A 339 -0.73 -2.83 -3.51
N ASN A 340 -1.37 -3.88 -3.00
CA ASN A 340 -1.76 -5.04 -3.80
C ASN A 340 -3.25 -5.06 -4.16
N ASN A 341 -3.59 -5.62 -5.32
CA ASN A 341 -4.95 -5.88 -5.75
C ASN A 341 -5.49 -7.16 -5.07
N PRO A 342 -6.78 -7.22 -4.68
CA PRO A 342 -7.86 -6.22 -4.86
C PRO A 342 -8.02 -5.23 -3.69
N ALA A 343 -7.09 -5.17 -2.73
CA ALA A 343 -7.22 -4.32 -1.56
C ALA A 343 -7.14 -2.80 -1.88
N ASP A 344 -6.59 -2.46 -3.03
CA ASP A 344 -6.52 -1.11 -3.59
C ASP A 344 -7.85 -0.59 -4.19
N GLN A 345 -8.81 -1.47 -4.46
CA GLN A 345 -10.11 -1.10 -5.07
C GLN A 345 -11.02 -0.31 -4.12
N MET A 346 -11.91 0.54 -4.66
CA MET A 346 -12.77 1.43 -3.87
C MET A 346 -13.76 0.70 -2.98
N ASP A 347 -14.37 -0.39 -3.45
CA ASP A 347 -15.41 -1.10 -2.68
C ASP A 347 -14.83 -2.15 -1.71
N VAL A 348 -13.59 -2.58 -1.94
CA VAL A 348 -12.91 -3.55 -1.06
C VAL A 348 -12.41 -2.83 0.19
N ILE A 349 -12.55 -3.48 1.34
CA ILE A 349 -11.99 -3.02 2.62
C ILE A 349 -10.53 -3.50 2.66
N GLY A 350 -9.60 -2.60 2.33
CA GLY A 350 -8.17 -2.85 2.32
C GLY A 350 -7.56 -2.65 3.70
N VAL A 351 -6.94 -3.68 4.26
CA VAL A 351 -6.49 -3.72 5.66
C VAL A 351 -4.97 -3.75 5.76
N GLY A 352 -4.41 -2.73 6.44
CA GLY A 352 -2.99 -2.70 6.82
C GLY A 352 -2.71 -3.30 8.20
N GLY A 353 -1.44 -3.59 8.46
CA GLY A 353 -0.98 -4.30 9.66
C GLY A 353 -0.24 -3.39 10.66
N ILE A 354 -0.56 -3.51 11.95
CA ILE A 354 0.18 -2.88 13.06
C ILE A 354 0.69 -3.92 14.07
N GLY A 355 1.66 -3.51 14.88
CA GLY A 355 2.08 -4.25 16.07
C GLY A 355 1.21 -3.95 17.30
N PHE A 356 1.33 -4.77 18.35
CA PHE A 356 0.67 -4.53 19.65
C PHE A 356 1.16 -3.26 20.38
N ASP A 357 2.17 -2.59 19.84
CA ASP A 357 2.64 -1.27 20.28
C ASP A 357 1.98 -0.11 19.52
N ASP A 358 0.95 -0.39 18.71
CA ASP A 358 0.21 0.57 17.89
C ASP A 358 1.06 1.29 16.84
N ARG A 359 2.19 0.69 16.43
CA ARG A 359 3.00 1.17 15.30
C ARG A 359 2.70 0.37 14.05
N ILE A 360 2.68 1.05 12.91
CA ILE A 360 2.54 0.38 11.61
C ILE A 360 3.66 -0.65 11.46
N ALA A 361 3.29 -1.88 11.11
CA ALA A 361 4.24 -2.95 10.92
C ALA A 361 5.10 -2.63 9.69
N LYS A 362 6.41 -2.89 9.77
CA LYS A 362 7.35 -2.56 8.68
C LYS A 362 6.96 -3.20 7.34
N PHE A 363 6.37 -4.39 7.38
CA PHE A 363 5.93 -5.11 6.20
C PHE A 363 4.63 -4.57 5.60
N SER A 364 3.82 -3.80 6.35
CA SER A 364 2.53 -3.36 5.83
C SER A 364 2.77 -2.44 4.64
N SER A 365 2.20 -2.79 3.47
CA SER A 365 2.24 -1.92 2.29
C SER A 365 1.59 -0.56 2.53
N ARG A 366 2.09 0.46 1.82
CA ARG A 366 1.80 1.88 2.08
C ARG A 366 1.86 2.69 0.79
N GLY A 367 1.31 3.89 0.83
CA GLY A 367 1.28 4.81 -0.31
C GLY A 367 -0.12 4.98 -0.88
N MET A 368 -0.23 5.89 -1.83
CA MET A 368 -1.46 6.10 -2.58
C MET A 368 -1.65 4.99 -3.63
N THR A 369 -2.87 4.83 -4.16
CA THR A 369 -3.10 3.93 -5.30
C THR A 369 -2.34 4.42 -6.53
N THR A 370 -1.81 3.51 -7.35
CA THR A 370 -1.03 3.87 -8.57
C THR A 370 -1.91 3.96 -9.82
N TRP A 371 -3.22 3.70 -9.70
CA TRP A 371 -4.17 3.68 -10.80
C TRP A 371 -4.35 5.03 -11.49
N GLU A 372 -4.21 6.10 -10.72
CA GLU A 372 -4.47 7.48 -11.15
C GLU A 372 -3.22 8.16 -11.73
N LEU A 373 -2.06 7.50 -11.67
CA LEU A 373 -0.81 7.99 -12.28
C LEU A 373 -0.83 7.75 -13.80
N PRO A 374 -0.25 8.66 -14.62
CA PRO A 374 0.53 9.86 -14.27
C PRO A 374 -0.28 11.15 -14.10
N HIS A 375 -1.61 11.12 -14.19
CA HIS A 375 -2.45 12.32 -14.28
C HIS A 375 -2.57 13.11 -12.96
N GLY A 376 -2.04 12.61 -11.85
CA GLY A 376 -2.14 13.28 -10.55
C GLY A 376 -1.67 12.42 -9.39
N TYR A 377 -2.47 12.38 -8.33
CA TYR A 377 -2.16 11.67 -7.08
C TYR A 377 -3.13 10.50 -6.90
N GLY A 378 -2.67 9.39 -6.33
CA GLY A 378 -3.54 8.26 -6.00
C GLY A 378 -4.57 8.53 -4.91
N ARG A 379 -5.50 7.57 -4.74
CA ARG A 379 -6.49 7.54 -3.65
C ARG A 379 -5.87 7.06 -2.33
N MET A 380 -6.55 7.41 -1.25
CA MET A 380 -6.23 7.00 0.11
C MET A 380 -6.41 5.49 0.32
N LYS A 381 -5.31 4.77 0.60
CA LYS A 381 -5.27 3.38 1.07
C LYS A 381 -4.10 3.17 2.04
N PRO A 382 -4.13 2.17 2.94
CA PRO A 382 -5.25 1.27 3.26
C PRO A 382 -6.49 2.02 3.76
N ASP A 383 -7.65 1.37 3.85
CA ASP A 383 -8.85 2.01 4.43
C ASP A 383 -8.71 2.14 5.95
N ILE A 384 -8.26 1.07 6.61
CA ILE A 384 -8.01 1.00 8.05
C ILE A 384 -6.81 0.10 8.35
N VAL A 385 -6.34 0.13 9.59
CA VAL A 385 -5.30 -0.79 10.08
C VAL A 385 -5.76 -1.57 11.32
N THR A 386 -5.22 -2.76 11.51
CA THR A 386 -5.42 -3.54 12.74
C THR A 386 -4.21 -4.42 13.04
N TYR A 387 -4.21 -5.11 14.18
CA TYR A 387 -3.07 -5.92 14.59
C TYR A 387 -2.81 -7.03 13.57
N GLY A 388 -1.60 -7.02 13.01
CA GLY A 388 -1.13 -7.97 12.02
C GLY A 388 0.23 -8.57 12.37
N SER A 389 0.89 -8.14 13.45
CA SER A 389 2.19 -8.68 13.89
C SER A 389 2.04 -9.47 15.19
N GLY A 390 2.53 -10.72 15.18
CA GLY A 390 2.52 -11.61 16.35
C GLY A 390 1.11 -12.06 16.77
N VAL A 391 0.15 -12.17 15.83
CA VAL A 391 -1.21 -12.58 16.16
C VAL A 391 -1.27 -14.08 16.34
N ARG A 392 -1.94 -14.54 17.40
CA ARG A 392 -2.16 -15.96 17.68
C ARG A 392 -3.42 -16.47 17.00
N GLY A 393 -3.32 -17.60 16.31
CA GLY A 393 -4.43 -18.26 15.61
C GLY A 393 -4.21 -19.78 15.52
N SER A 394 -5.18 -20.50 14.97
CA SER A 394 -5.16 -21.98 14.87
C SER A 394 -3.99 -22.51 14.06
N SER A 395 -3.41 -23.63 14.49
CA SER A 395 -2.35 -24.35 13.76
C SER A 395 -2.91 -25.63 13.14
N VAL A 396 -2.45 -26.06 11.96
CA VAL A 396 -2.98 -27.26 11.26
C VAL A 396 -3.04 -28.51 12.15
N ASN A 397 -2.01 -28.72 12.96
CA ASN A 397 -1.85 -29.90 13.82
C ASN A 397 -2.55 -29.76 15.19
N GLY A 398 -3.42 -28.76 15.36
CA GLY A 398 -4.04 -28.41 16.63
C GLY A 398 -3.25 -27.36 17.43
N GLY A 399 -3.90 -26.78 18.41
CA GLY A 399 -3.36 -25.69 19.23
C GLY A 399 -3.20 -24.38 18.46
N CYS A 400 -2.36 -23.49 18.98
CA CYS A 400 -2.19 -22.14 18.44
C CYS A 400 -0.76 -21.88 17.95
N ARG A 401 -0.65 -21.15 16.84
CA ARG A 401 0.60 -20.59 16.30
C ARG A 401 0.52 -19.07 16.21
N SER A 402 1.67 -18.40 16.08
CA SER A 402 1.75 -16.94 15.95
C SER A 402 2.28 -16.55 14.57
N LEU A 403 1.55 -15.71 13.84
CA LEU A 403 1.95 -15.21 12.52
C LEU A 403 1.97 -13.67 12.46
N SER A 404 2.79 -13.15 11.55
CA SER A 404 2.86 -11.72 11.20
C SER A 404 2.62 -11.52 9.69
N GLY A 405 1.70 -10.63 9.30
CA GLY A 405 1.40 -10.24 7.92
C GLY A 405 0.11 -9.41 7.80
N THR A 406 -0.11 -8.71 6.69
CA THR A 406 -1.41 -8.07 6.41
C THR A 406 -2.49 -9.09 6.09
N SER A 407 -2.10 -10.25 5.58
CA SER A 407 -2.91 -11.47 5.48
C SER A 407 -3.44 -11.99 6.82
N VAL A 408 -2.80 -11.60 7.92
CA VAL A 408 -3.22 -11.86 9.30
C VAL A 408 -4.12 -10.74 9.83
N ALA A 409 -3.90 -9.49 9.39
CA ALA A 409 -4.75 -8.35 9.74
C ALA A 409 -6.13 -8.40 9.05
N SER A 410 -6.19 -8.83 7.79
CA SER A 410 -7.45 -8.99 7.03
C SER A 410 -8.50 -9.86 7.76
N PRO A 411 -8.18 -11.09 8.23
CA PRO A 411 -9.16 -11.94 8.92
C PRO A 411 -9.56 -11.41 10.31
N VAL A 412 -8.75 -10.55 10.93
CA VAL A 412 -9.16 -9.83 12.15
C VAL A 412 -10.34 -8.90 11.82
N VAL A 413 -10.27 -8.18 10.71
CA VAL A 413 -11.37 -7.32 10.25
C VAL A 413 -12.55 -8.15 9.76
N ALA A 414 -12.33 -9.23 9.00
CA ALA A 414 -13.42 -10.10 8.55
C ALA A 414 -14.17 -10.75 9.72
N GLY A 415 -13.45 -11.24 10.72
CA GLY A 415 -14.04 -11.77 11.96
C GLY A 415 -14.75 -10.69 12.77
N ALA A 416 -14.19 -9.48 12.87
CA ALA A 416 -14.85 -8.35 13.48
C ALA A 416 -16.16 -8.00 12.76
N ILE A 417 -16.17 -7.92 11.43
CA ILE A 417 -17.38 -7.66 10.65
C ILE A 417 -18.42 -8.75 10.90
N ALA A 418 -18.04 -10.03 10.89
CA ALA A 418 -18.96 -11.13 11.16
C ALA A 418 -19.58 -11.05 12.57
N LEU A 419 -18.76 -10.68 13.56
CA LEU A 419 -19.23 -10.43 14.93
C LEU A 419 -20.24 -9.28 14.95
N LEU A 420 -19.88 -8.11 14.40
CA LEU A 420 -20.74 -6.93 14.34
C LEU A 420 -22.06 -7.21 13.61
N ALA A 421 -21.98 -7.87 12.45
CA ALA A 421 -23.09 -8.20 11.57
C ALA A 421 -24.16 -9.06 12.25
N SER A 422 -23.76 -9.95 13.18
CA SER A 422 -24.71 -10.81 13.92
C SER A 422 -25.58 -10.05 14.92
N GLY A 423 -25.18 -8.85 15.34
CA GLY A 423 -25.88 -8.04 16.33
C GLY A 423 -26.60 -6.82 15.76
N VAL A 424 -26.74 -6.72 14.43
CA VAL A 424 -27.35 -5.58 13.73
C VAL A 424 -28.41 -6.04 12.72
N PRO A 425 -29.39 -5.19 12.37
CA PRO A 425 -30.42 -5.56 11.39
C PRO A 425 -29.82 -5.91 10.02
N ARG A 426 -30.32 -6.99 9.40
CA ARG A 426 -29.81 -7.49 8.11
C ARG A 426 -29.88 -6.47 6.97
N HIS A 427 -30.89 -5.60 6.96
CA HIS A 427 -31.04 -4.57 5.93
C HIS A 427 -29.95 -3.50 5.98
N ASN A 428 -29.31 -3.29 7.14
CA ASN A 428 -28.18 -2.38 7.32
C ASN A 428 -26.82 -3.00 6.96
N LEU A 429 -26.79 -4.30 6.62
CA LEU A 429 -25.56 -5.02 6.29
C LEU A 429 -25.25 -4.89 4.79
N THR A 430 -24.69 -3.75 4.39
CA THR A 430 -24.21 -3.50 3.03
C THR A 430 -22.69 -3.23 3.01
N PRO A 431 -22.00 -3.45 1.88
CA PRO A 431 -20.59 -3.11 1.74
C PRO A 431 -20.29 -1.64 2.11
N ALA A 432 -21.10 -0.70 1.64
CA ALA A 432 -20.96 0.72 1.99
C ALA A 432 -21.15 0.97 3.49
N ALA A 433 -22.22 0.47 4.11
CA ALA A 433 -22.53 0.72 5.51
C ALA A 433 -21.43 0.19 6.44
N VAL A 434 -20.93 -1.02 6.17
CA VAL A 434 -19.83 -1.60 6.93
C VAL A 434 -18.55 -0.81 6.71
N LYS A 435 -18.21 -0.47 5.46
CA LYS A 435 -17.03 0.34 5.16
C LYS A 435 -17.08 1.71 5.86
N GLN A 436 -18.24 2.37 5.86
CA GLN A 436 -18.48 3.61 6.60
C GLN A 436 -18.29 3.44 8.10
N ALA A 437 -18.89 2.40 8.69
CA ALA A 437 -18.76 2.13 10.11
C ALA A 437 -17.30 1.95 10.52
N LEU A 438 -16.53 1.18 9.74
CA LEU A 438 -15.11 0.95 10.02
C LEU A 438 -14.26 2.21 9.83
N CYS A 439 -14.44 2.95 8.73
CA CYS A 439 -13.65 4.14 8.44
C CYS A 439 -13.98 5.31 9.37
N MET A 440 -15.26 5.64 9.56
CA MET A 440 -15.70 6.80 10.34
C MET A 440 -15.44 6.65 11.84
N THR A 441 -15.35 5.42 12.34
CA THR A 441 -15.10 5.14 13.77
C THR A 441 -13.66 4.71 14.07
N ALA A 442 -12.79 4.61 13.06
CA ALA A 442 -11.41 4.24 13.27
C ALA A 442 -10.67 5.24 14.18
N LEU A 443 -9.83 4.71 15.07
CA LEU A 443 -8.99 5.49 15.95
C LEU A 443 -7.67 5.85 15.26
N ARG A 444 -7.52 7.12 14.89
CA ARG A 444 -6.27 7.63 14.34
C ARG A 444 -5.08 7.42 15.28
N LEU A 445 -4.01 6.88 14.73
CA LEU A 445 -2.73 6.67 15.38
C LEU A 445 -1.86 7.93 15.24
N PRO A 446 -1.16 8.36 16.30
CA PRO A 446 -0.26 9.49 16.22
C PRO A 446 1.03 9.10 15.48
N GLY A 447 1.33 9.78 14.39
CA GLY A 447 2.63 9.73 13.70
C GLY A 447 2.51 9.29 12.24
N PRO A 448 1.85 8.15 11.94
CA PRO A 448 1.59 7.74 10.56
C PRO A 448 0.66 8.72 9.83
N ASN A 449 0.81 8.85 8.52
CA ASN A 449 -0.09 9.65 7.68
C ASN A 449 -1.23 8.80 7.06
N MET A 450 -2.16 9.44 6.35
CA MET A 450 -3.33 8.80 5.74
C MET A 450 -2.99 7.63 4.80
N PHE A 451 -1.84 7.67 4.11
CA PHE A 451 -1.38 6.61 3.20
C PHE A 451 -0.62 5.47 3.91
N GLU A 452 -0.50 5.53 5.23
CA GLU A 452 0.09 4.47 6.05
C GLU A 452 -0.94 3.80 6.98
N GLN A 453 -1.90 4.58 7.48
CA GLN A 453 -2.87 4.12 8.47
C GLN A 453 -4.33 4.14 7.99
N GLY A 454 -4.61 4.69 6.81
CA GLY A 454 -5.99 4.94 6.40
C GLY A 454 -6.68 5.88 7.38
N HIS A 455 -7.91 5.55 7.74
CA HIS A 455 -8.68 6.26 8.78
C HIS A 455 -8.18 5.96 10.20
N GLY A 456 -7.32 4.97 10.38
CA GLY A 456 -6.71 4.60 11.65
C GLY A 456 -6.97 3.15 12.07
N LYS A 457 -6.74 2.87 13.35
CA LYS A 457 -6.93 1.55 13.95
C LYS A 457 -8.40 1.22 14.14
N LEU A 458 -8.80 -0.01 13.81
CA LEU A 458 -10.13 -0.55 14.09
C LEU A 458 -10.59 -0.29 15.55
N ASP A 459 -11.74 0.37 15.72
CA ASP A 459 -12.50 0.43 16.98
C ASP A 459 -13.79 -0.38 16.85
N LEU A 460 -13.74 -1.63 17.33
CA LEU A 460 -14.86 -2.58 17.23
C LEU A 460 -16.14 -2.07 17.89
N ILE A 461 -16.03 -1.41 19.05
CA ILE A 461 -17.21 -1.01 19.84
C ILE A 461 -17.90 0.19 19.20
N SER A 462 -17.12 1.18 18.77
CA SER A 462 -17.65 2.36 18.09
C SER A 462 -18.30 1.96 16.75
N ALA A 463 -17.69 1.04 15.99
CA ALA A 463 -18.28 0.50 14.77
C ALA A 463 -19.61 -0.24 15.02
N TYR A 464 -19.72 -1.03 16.10
CA TYR A 464 -20.97 -1.69 16.48
C TYR A 464 -22.10 -0.68 16.75
N GLN A 465 -21.80 0.36 17.53
CA GLN A 465 -22.78 1.38 17.87
C GLN A 465 -23.22 2.19 16.64
N PHE A 466 -22.29 2.45 15.72
CA PHE A 466 -22.59 3.10 14.44
C PHE A 466 -23.56 2.25 13.61
N LEU A 467 -23.29 0.96 13.41
CA LEU A 467 -24.13 0.06 12.61
C LEU A 467 -25.54 -0.14 13.21
N ARG A 468 -25.66 -0.18 14.54
CA ARG A 468 -26.97 -0.28 15.21
C ARG A 468 -27.86 0.93 14.97
N LYS A 469 -27.28 2.10 14.79
CA LYS A 469 -27.98 3.38 14.54
C LYS A 469 -27.86 3.82 13.09
N TYR A 470 -27.40 2.92 12.22
CA TYR A 470 -27.12 3.27 10.85
C TYR A 470 -28.41 3.57 10.11
N GLU A 471 -28.44 4.74 9.50
CA GLU A 471 -29.40 5.12 8.48
C GLU A 471 -28.64 5.25 7.16
N PRO A 472 -29.20 4.79 6.02
CA PRO A 472 -28.57 4.90 4.72
C PRO A 472 -28.09 6.33 4.44
N GLN A 473 -26.77 6.49 4.27
CA GLN A 473 -26.13 7.79 4.07
C GLN A 473 -24.94 7.65 3.13
N ALA A 474 -24.60 8.72 2.41
CA ALA A 474 -23.33 8.79 1.68
C ALA A 474 -22.24 9.41 2.56
N SER A 475 -20.96 9.16 2.23
CA SER A 475 -19.83 9.72 2.96
C SER A 475 -18.61 9.89 2.06
N LEU A 476 -17.64 10.69 2.50
CA LEU A 476 -16.40 10.95 1.77
C LEU A 476 -15.19 10.37 2.50
N SER A 477 -14.25 9.83 1.74
CA SER A 477 -12.98 9.28 2.24
C SER A 477 -11.80 9.84 1.44
N PRO A 478 -10.99 10.76 2.01
CA PRO A 478 -11.11 11.33 3.36
C PRO A 478 -12.33 12.24 3.53
N SER A 479 -12.73 12.49 4.78
CA SER A 479 -13.93 13.30 5.10
C SER A 479 -13.70 14.82 5.11
N TYR A 480 -12.45 15.26 4.94
CA TYR A 480 -12.03 16.65 4.79
C TYR A 480 -10.65 16.68 4.12
N ILE A 481 -10.23 17.85 3.67
CA ILE A 481 -8.91 18.10 3.09
C ILE A 481 -8.29 19.29 3.83
N ASP A 482 -7.31 19.03 4.70
CA ASP A 482 -6.58 20.08 5.42
C ASP A 482 -5.09 20.04 5.03
N LEU A 483 -4.73 20.87 4.05
CA LEU A 483 -3.36 21.00 3.55
C LEU A 483 -2.45 21.69 4.58
N THR A 484 -2.91 21.96 5.80
CA THR A 484 -2.07 22.44 6.91
C THR A 484 -1.78 21.35 7.94
N GLU A 485 -2.46 20.18 7.87
CA GLU A 485 -2.31 19.08 8.82
C GLU A 485 -1.20 18.11 8.42
N CYS A 486 0.05 18.44 8.75
CA CYS A 486 1.17 17.64 8.23
C CYS A 486 1.34 16.23 8.75
N GLN A 487 0.82 15.93 9.94
CA GLN A 487 0.94 14.58 10.48
C GLN A 487 0.10 13.57 9.69
N TYR A 488 -1.04 13.99 9.15
CA TYR A 488 -2.02 13.11 8.52
C TYR A 488 -2.13 13.32 7.01
N MET A 489 -2.15 14.57 6.53
CA MET A 489 -2.36 14.94 5.11
C MET A 489 -1.05 15.05 4.31
N TRP A 490 -0.03 14.28 4.70
CA TRP A 490 1.15 14.12 3.85
C TRP A 490 0.75 13.40 2.55
N PRO A 491 1.18 13.84 1.35
CA PRO A 491 2.21 14.84 1.08
C PRO A 491 1.68 16.28 0.92
N TYR A 492 0.37 16.47 0.77
CA TYR A 492 -0.20 17.77 0.42
C TYR A 492 0.17 18.91 1.38
N CYS A 493 0.41 18.59 2.65
CA CYS A 493 0.78 19.60 3.63
C CYS A 493 2.17 20.23 3.46
N THR A 494 3.10 19.54 2.77
CA THR A 494 4.52 19.91 2.79
C THR A 494 4.86 21.03 1.81
N GLN A 495 3.91 21.39 0.96
CA GLN A 495 4.03 22.46 0.00
C GLN A 495 2.76 23.35 0.06
N PRO A 496 2.88 24.63 0.44
CA PRO A 496 1.76 25.56 0.36
C PRO A 496 1.39 25.86 -1.09
N LEU A 497 0.17 26.34 -1.29
CA LEU A 497 -0.32 26.79 -2.60
C LEU A 497 0.14 28.22 -2.90
N TYR A 498 0.26 28.56 -4.17
CA TYR A 498 0.56 29.92 -4.63
C TYR A 498 0.04 30.10 -6.06
N TYR A 499 -0.11 31.35 -6.49
CA TYR A 499 -0.53 31.68 -7.85
C TYR A 499 0.48 31.17 -8.89
N SER A 500 0.00 30.76 -10.07
CA SER A 500 0.79 30.20 -11.18
C SER A 500 1.43 28.82 -10.95
N ALA A 501 1.18 28.17 -9.80
CA ALA A 501 1.60 26.79 -9.56
C ALA A 501 0.76 25.79 -10.36
N GLN A 502 1.34 24.63 -10.69
CA GLN A 502 0.58 23.48 -11.16
C GLN A 502 -0.48 23.09 -10.13
N PRO A 503 -1.70 22.71 -10.59
CA PRO A 503 -2.77 22.33 -9.68
C PRO A 503 -2.37 21.17 -8.79
N THR A 504 -2.63 21.29 -7.49
CA THR A 504 -2.49 20.16 -6.56
C THR A 504 -3.77 19.33 -6.62
N ILE A 505 -3.67 18.04 -6.91
CA ILE A 505 -4.82 17.13 -7.05
C ILE A 505 -4.97 16.27 -5.79
N ALA A 506 -6.17 16.26 -5.20
CA ALA A 506 -6.52 15.33 -4.12
C ALA A 506 -7.71 14.47 -4.52
N ASN A 507 -7.56 13.16 -4.38
CA ASN A 507 -8.58 12.19 -4.73
C ASN A 507 -9.39 11.75 -3.50
N VAL A 508 -10.71 11.78 -3.64
CA VAL A 508 -11.69 11.42 -2.62
C VAL A 508 -12.56 10.28 -3.13
N THR A 509 -12.65 9.22 -2.33
CA THR A 509 -13.61 8.15 -2.58
C THR A 509 -14.98 8.56 -2.03
N VAL A 510 -15.98 8.58 -2.90
CA VAL A 510 -17.39 8.78 -2.52
C VAL A 510 -17.96 7.40 -2.21
N ILE A 511 -18.37 7.18 -0.95
CA ILE A 511 -19.00 5.92 -0.52
C ILE A 511 -20.52 6.16 -0.48
N ASN A 512 -21.26 5.46 -1.33
CA ASN A 512 -22.69 5.56 -1.47
C ASN A 512 -23.41 4.51 -0.60
N GLY A 513 -23.76 4.85 0.63
CA GLY A 513 -24.57 3.97 1.49
C GLY A 513 -26.08 4.03 1.25
N LEU A 514 -26.54 4.79 0.24
CA LEU A 514 -27.95 4.96 -0.11
C LEU A 514 -28.51 3.80 -0.95
N GLY A 515 -27.67 3.17 -1.78
CA GLY A 515 -28.06 2.09 -2.70
C GLY A 515 -26.89 1.58 -3.56
N VAL A 516 -27.12 0.47 -4.28
CA VAL A 516 -26.09 -0.20 -5.13
C VAL A 516 -25.72 0.64 -6.37
N SER A 517 -26.52 1.63 -6.73
CA SER A 517 -26.13 2.56 -7.77
C SER A 517 -26.58 3.97 -7.40
N GLY A 518 -25.71 4.93 -7.67
CA GLY A 518 -26.01 6.33 -7.46
C GLY A 518 -25.45 7.17 -8.59
N ARG A 519 -25.78 8.45 -8.58
CA ARG A 519 -25.23 9.46 -9.48
C ARG A 519 -24.85 10.69 -8.70
N VAL A 520 -23.75 11.32 -9.13
CA VAL A 520 -23.40 12.65 -8.62
C VAL A 520 -24.25 13.67 -9.37
N LYS A 521 -25.17 14.31 -8.66
CA LYS A 521 -26.16 15.23 -9.22
C LYS A 521 -25.63 16.65 -9.35
N ASP A 522 -24.93 17.12 -8.33
CA ASP A 522 -24.38 18.47 -8.27
C ASP A 522 -23.11 18.51 -7.43
N VAL A 523 -22.19 19.39 -7.83
CA VAL A 523 -20.94 19.67 -7.11
C VAL A 523 -20.75 21.18 -7.09
N SER A 524 -20.73 21.77 -5.89
CA SER A 524 -20.66 23.22 -5.71
C SER A 524 -19.55 23.65 -4.74
N TRP A 525 -18.84 24.72 -5.09
CA TRP A 525 -17.76 25.30 -4.28
C TRP A 525 -18.26 26.48 -3.46
N HIS A 526 -18.02 26.46 -2.15
CA HIS A 526 -18.42 27.50 -1.20
C HIS A 526 -17.20 28.06 -0.45
N PRO A 527 -16.53 29.08 -1.03
CA PRO A 527 -15.41 29.74 -0.38
C PRO A 527 -15.87 30.55 0.84
N HIS A 528 -15.10 30.48 1.94
CA HIS A 528 -15.40 31.25 3.15
C HIS A 528 -14.78 32.65 3.08
N LEU A 529 -15.61 33.69 3.22
CA LEU A 529 -15.17 35.07 3.19
C LEU A 529 -14.38 35.47 4.46
N PRO A 530 -13.37 36.37 4.35
CA PRO A 530 -13.04 37.15 3.16
C PRO A 530 -12.05 36.46 2.19
N ASN A 531 -11.21 35.53 2.64
CA ASN A 531 -10.04 35.09 1.87
C ASN A 531 -10.26 33.81 1.05
N GLY A 532 -11.29 33.00 1.34
CA GLY A 532 -11.53 31.74 0.65
C GLY A 532 -11.79 31.90 -0.85
N VAL A 533 -12.20 33.09 -1.29
CA VAL A 533 -12.42 33.42 -2.71
C VAL A 533 -11.12 33.39 -3.53
N LEU A 534 -9.96 33.45 -2.87
CA LEU A 534 -8.65 33.37 -3.53
C LEU A 534 -8.31 31.94 -4.01
N LEU A 535 -9.09 30.93 -3.59
CA LEU A 535 -8.94 29.55 -4.03
C LEU A 535 -9.91 29.22 -5.16
N SER A 536 -9.34 28.83 -6.29
CA SER A 536 -10.04 28.15 -7.37
C SER A 536 -10.01 26.65 -7.13
N VAL A 537 -11.18 26.01 -7.19
CA VAL A 537 -11.33 24.57 -7.06
C VAL A 537 -12.02 24.04 -8.32
N SER A 538 -11.37 23.13 -9.02
CA SER A 538 -11.96 22.37 -10.12
C SER A 538 -12.25 20.95 -9.65
N ALA A 539 -13.29 20.32 -10.21
CA ALA A 539 -13.73 19.00 -9.79
C ALA A 539 -14.02 18.10 -10.99
N GLU A 540 -13.44 16.90 -10.97
CA GLU A 540 -13.78 15.81 -11.88
C GLU A 540 -14.30 14.63 -11.04
N TYR A 541 -15.27 13.88 -11.55
CA TYR A 541 -15.87 12.80 -10.77
C TYR A 541 -16.51 11.73 -11.66
N SER A 542 -16.65 10.53 -11.11
CA SER A 542 -17.45 9.48 -11.72
C SER A 542 -18.94 9.89 -11.74
N PRO A 543 -19.59 9.98 -12.91
CA PRO A 543 -21.01 10.35 -12.98
C PRO A 543 -21.93 9.29 -12.36
N ILE A 544 -21.48 8.03 -12.38
CA ILE A 544 -22.17 6.88 -11.80
C ILE A 544 -21.33 6.35 -10.65
N LEU A 545 -21.95 6.17 -9.49
CA LEU A 545 -21.40 5.47 -8.33
C LEU A 545 -21.90 4.03 -8.41
N TRP A 546 -21.02 3.08 -8.69
CA TRP A 546 -21.39 1.67 -8.81
C TRP A 546 -20.18 0.77 -8.51
N PRO A 547 -20.36 -0.32 -7.76
CA PRO A 547 -21.59 -0.77 -7.09
C PRO A 547 -21.89 -0.11 -5.74
N TRP A 548 -20.93 0.52 -5.08
CA TRP A 548 -21.21 1.23 -3.82
C TRP A 548 -20.34 2.47 -3.66
N SER A 549 -19.44 2.71 -4.59
CA SER A 549 -18.46 3.78 -4.51
C SER A 549 -18.27 4.45 -5.85
N GLY A 550 -17.69 5.65 -5.81
CA GLY A 550 -17.12 6.32 -6.96
C GLY A 550 -15.99 7.24 -6.53
N TRP A 551 -15.50 8.06 -7.44
CA TRP A 551 -14.35 8.93 -7.20
C TRP A 551 -14.70 10.39 -7.49
N LEU A 552 -14.04 11.28 -6.74
CA LEU A 552 -14.05 12.74 -6.90
C LEU A 552 -12.61 13.22 -6.81
N ALA A 553 -12.09 13.76 -7.90
CA ALA A 553 -10.80 14.42 -8.00
C ALA A 553 -10.98 15.93 -7.86
N LEU A 554 -10.27 16.55 -6.92
CA LEU A 554 -10.29 18.00 -6.71
C LEU A 554 -8.93 18.58 -7.05
N SER A 555 -8.92 19.60 -7.90
CA SER A 555 -7.73 20.33 -8.32
C SER A 555 -7.74 21.72 -7.68
N PHE A 556 -6.67 22.05 -6.96
CA PHE A 556 -6.54 23.30 -6.22
C PHE A 556 -5.57 24.26 -6.92
N SER A 557 -6.02 25.48 -7.20
CA SER A 557 -5.20 26.56 -7.76
C SER A 557 -5.53 27.89 -7.10
N VAL A 558 -4.56 28.79 -7.01
CA VAL A 558 -4.77 30.16 -6.49
C VAL A 558 -5.03 31.10 -7.67
N ILE A 559 -5.99 32.00 -7.53
CA ILE A 559 -6.28 33.03 -8.55
C ILE A 559 -5.25 34.17 -8.50
N GLU A 560 -5.22 35.01 -9.54
CA GLU A 560 -4.23 36.09 -9.67
C GLU A 560 -4.27 37.09 -8.50
N GLU A 561 -5.46 37.41 -7.98
CA GLU A 561 -5.63 38.29 -6.82
C GLU A 561 -4.99 37.74 -5.54
N GLY A 562 -4.69 36.44 -5.50
CA GLY A 562 -3.99 35.77 -4.41
C GLY A 562 -2.46 35.74 -4.56
N ALA A 563 -1.89 36.35 -5.60
CA ALA A 563 -0.46 36.24 -5.91
C ALA A 563 0.48 36.73 -4.78
N ASP A 564 0.08 37.79 -4.07
CA ASP A 564 0.84 38.37 -2.94
C ASP A 564 0.27 37.99 -1.57
N PHE A 565 -0.74 37.11 -1.53
CA PHE A 565 -1.40 36.73 -0.30
C PHE A 565 -0.55 35.77 0.53
N ASP A 566 -0.45 36.04 1.84
CA ASP A 566 0.17 35.12 2.80
C ASP A 566 -0.79 34.81 3.94
N GLY A 567 -1.33 33.60 3.96
CA GLY A 567 -2.33 33.24 4.97
C GLY A 567 -3.01 31.91 4.74
N ILE A 568 -3.98 31.62 5.61
CA ILE A 568 -4.81 30.42 5.52
C ILE A 568 -6.13 30.79 4.84
N ILE A 569 -6.54 29.93 3.93
CA ILE A 569 -7.82 29.99 3.22
C ILE A 569 -8.67 28.78 3.60
N GLU A 570 -9.99 29.00 3.66
CA GLU A 570 -10.96 28.02 4.10
C GLU A 570 -12.18 28.05 3.17
N GLY A 571 -12.82 26.90 3.00
CA GLY A 571 -14.05 26.75 2.24
C GLY A 571 -14.54 25.31 2.32
N HIS A 572 -15.59 24.99 1.57
CA HIS A 572 -16.04 23.61 1.46
C HIS A 572 -16.68 23.32 0.11
N MET A 573 -16.58 22.06 -0.32
CA MET A 573 -17.35 21.54 -1.44
C MET A 573 -18.64 20.91 -0.92
N ASN A 574 -19.75 21.17 -1.60
CA ASN A 574 -20.98 20.39 -1.44
C ASN A 574 -21.09 19.40 -2.61
N VAL A 575 -21.29 18.12 -2.31
CA VAL A 575 -21.44 17.04 -3.28
C VAL A 575 -22.80 16.41 -3.04
N THR A 576 -23.71 16.54 -3.99
CA THR A 576 -25.05 15.96 -3.90
C THR A 576 -25.09 14.64 -4.66
N VAL A 577 -25.34 13.57 -3.93
CA VAL A 577 -25.52 12.21 -4.46
C VAL A 577 -27.00 11.88 -4.48
N GLU A 578 -27.46 11.35 -5.61
CA GLU A 578 -28.82 10.83 -5.82
C GLU A 578 -28.73 9.33 -6.05
N SER A 579 -29.56 8.54 -5.36
CA SER A 579 -29.52 7.08 -5.44
C SER A 579 -30.94 6.51 -5.25
N ASP A 580 -31.20 5.41 -5.94
CA ASP A 580 -32.44 4.65 -5.82
C ASP A 580 -32.48 3.90 -4.47
N ASP A 581 -33.64 3.87 -3.83
CA ASP A 581 -33.85 3.02 -2.65
C ASP A 581 -33.93 1.54 -3.03
N ASP A 582 -33.17 0.72 -2.32
CA ASP A 582 -33.11 -0.74 -2.47
C ASP A 582 -34.40 -1.43 -2.01
N SER A 583 -35.34 -0.69 -1.41
CA SER A 583 -36.64 -1.17 -0.89
C SER A 583 -37.68 -1.50 -1.97
N GLY A 584 -37.39 -1.25 -3.26
CA GLY A 584 -38.29 -1.52 -4.38
C GLY A 584 -39.39 -0.48 -4.59
N GLU A 585 -39.58 0.44 -3.64
CA GLU A 585 -40.26 1.71 -3.87
C GLU A 585 -39.26 2.65 -4.56
N LYS A 586 -39.61 3.20 -5.74
CA LYS A 586 -38.76 4.14 -6.49
C LYS A 586 -38.66 5.52 -5.81
N ILE A 587 -38.30 5.56 -4.53
CA ILE A 587 -38.09 6.79 -3.78
C ILE A 587 -36.62 7.16 -3.94
N MET A 588 -36.35 8.20 -4.73
CA MET A 588 -35.01 8.76 -4.90
C MET A 588 -34.56 9.42 -3.59
N ARG A 589 -33.42 8.97 -3.06
CA ARG A 589 -32.79 9.59 -1.89
C ARG A 589 -31.68 10.51 -2.35
N ASN A 590 -31.72 11.75 -1.86
CA ASN A 590 -30.67 12.74 -2.08
C ASN A 590 -29.90 12.97 -0.79
N ALA A 591 -28.57 12.88 -0.86
CA ALA A 591 -27.68 13.24 0.24
C ALA A 591 -26.69 14.30 -0.25
N THR A 592 -26.66 15.45 0.42
CA THR A 592 -25.65 16.48 0.19
C THR A 592 -24.55 16.35 1.23
N LEU A 593 -23.34 16.06 0.77
CA LEU A 593 -22.15 15.87 1.58
C LEU A 593 -21.32 17.15 1.55
N THR A 594 -20.86 17.58 2.71
CA THR A 594 -19.95 18.72 2.84
C THR A 594 -18.52 18.22 3.04
N LEU A 595 -17.60 18.65 2.19
CA LEU A 595 -16.17 18.39 2.28
C LEU A 595 -15.43 19.68 2.67
N PRO A 596 -15.03 19.85 3.94
CA PRO A 596 -14.24 21.00 4.36
C PRO A 596 -12.86 21.00 3.72
N ILE A 597 -12.42 22.16 3.24
CA ILE A 597 -11.12 22.38 2.62
C ILE A 597 -10.41 23.52 3.35
N ARG A 598 -9.14 23.30 3.67
CA ARG A 598 -8.25 24.30 4.26
C ARG A 598 -6.87 24.21 3.64
N ALA A 599 -6.29 25.35 3.27
CA ALA A 599 -4.95 25.39 2.70
C ALA A 599 -4.17 26.62 3.15
N ARG A 600 -2.83 26.50 3.18
CA ARG A 600 -1.93 27.64 3.31
C ARG A 600 -1.62 28.16 1.91
N VAL A 601 -1.84 29.45 1.70
CA VAL A 601 -1.38 30.17 0.51
C VAL A 601 -0.22 31.07 0.93
N ILE A 602 0.79 31.15 0.05
CA ILE A 602 1.94 32.03 0.20
C ILE A 602 2.12 32.89 -1.06
N PRO A 603 2.90 33.98 -0.99
CA PRO A 603 3.30 34.72 -2.16
C PRO A 603 4.10 33.85 -3.14
N VAL A 604 4.03 34.18 -4.43
CA VAL A 604 4.70 33.42 -5.49
C VAL A 604 6.21 33.28 -5.17
N PRO A 605 6.74 32.04 -5.03
CA PRO A 605 8.16 31.83 -4.83
C PRO A 605 8.97 32.34 -6.02
N VAL A 606 10.19 32.80 -5.74
CA VAL A 606 11.15 33.18 -6.78
C VAL A 606 11.39 32.02 -7.75
N ARG A 607 11.58 32.34 -9.04
CA ARG A 607 11.73 31.36 -10.13
C ARG A 607 12.79 30.32 -9.84
N SER A 608 13.93 30.74 -9.26
CA SER A 608 15.06 29.86 -8.91
C SER A 608 14.73 28.80 -7.85
N ARG A 609 13.58 28.89 -7.17
CA ARG A 609 13.11 27.90 -6.19
C ARG A 609 12.02 26.97 -6.74
N ARG A 610 11.53 27.20 -7.95
CA ARG A 610 10.46 26.42 -8.58
C ARG A 610 11.06 25.39 -9.54
N LEU A 611 10.77 24.12 -9.28
CA LEU A 611 11.24 22.97 -10.03
C LEU A 611 10.05 22.25 -10.64
N LEU A 612 10.16 21.86 -11.90
CA LEU A 612 9.19 21.03 -12.59
C LEU A 612 9.67 19.58 -12.59
N TRP A 613 8.81 18.65 -12.20
CA TRP A 613 9.04 17.21 -12.27
C TRP A 613 8.24 16.62 -13.43
N ASP A 614 8.91 15.88 -14.31
CA ASP A 614 8.25 15.19 -15.40
C ASP A 614 7.61 13.87 -14.95
N GLN A 615 6.28 13.88 -14.78
CA GLN A 615 5.51 12.67 -14.53
C GLN A 615 4.87 12.13 -15.81
N PHE A 616 4.72 12.99 -16.84
CA PHE A 616 3.99 12.67 -18.06
C PHE A 616 4.70 11.60 -18.90
N HIS A 617 6.01 11.40 -18.72
CA HIS A 617 6.80 10.37 -19.40
C HIS A 617 7.10 9.13 -18.55
N SER A 618 6.62 9.04 -17.30
CA SER A 618 6.68 7.80 -16.51
C SER A 618 5.52 6.89 -16.90
N LEU A 619 5.77 5.65 -17.26
CA LEU A 619 4.72 4.75 -17.72
C LEU A 619 3.87 4.27 -16.54
N ARG A 620 2.62 3.91 -16.86
CA ARG A 620 1.69 3.44 -15.84
C ARG A 620 1.90 1.95 -15.63
N TYR A 621 1.96 1.57 -14.36
CA TYR A 621 2.14 0.18 -13.92
C TYR A 621 0.84 -0.44 -13.45
N PRO A 622 0.57 -1.74 -13.74
CA PRO A 622 1.05 -2.49 -14.89
C PRO A 622 0.46 -1.94 -16.19
N GLY A 623 1.29 -1.99 -17.22
CA GLY A 623 0.93 -1.84 -18.62
C GLY A 623 1.71 -2.88 -19.43
N GLY A 624 3.04 -2.81 -19.37
CA GLY A 624 3.99 -3.78 -19.93
C GLY A 624 5.02 -4.26 -18.91
N TYR A 625 6.03 -5.01 -19.36
CA TYR A 625 7.22 -5.31 -18.54
C TYR A 625 8.18 -4.15 -18.66
N PHE A 626 8.33 -3.42 -17.56
CA PHE A 626 9.38 -2.42 -17.39
C PHE A 626 10.30 -2.91 -16.27
N PRO A 627 11.59 -3.09 -16.58
CA PRO A 627 12.52 -3.75 -15.68
C PRO A 627 12.96 -2.79 -14.58
N ARG A 628 13.25 -3.32 -13.40
CA ARG A 628 13.90 -2.56 -12.33
C ARG A 628 15.21 -1.93 -12.82
N ASP A 629 15.50 -0.74 -12.32
CA ASP A 629 16.75 -0.03 -12.61
C ASP A 629 17.99 -0.84 -12.22
N ASP A 630 18.05 -1.33 -10.98
CA ASP A 630 19.15 -2.17 -10.50
C ASP A 630 19.00 -3.62 -11.00
N LEU A 631 19.78 -3.97 -12.03
CA LEU A 631 19.80 -5.31 -12.62
C LEU A 631 20.27 -6.43 -11.66
N ARG A 632 20.80 -6.10 -10.48
CA ARG A 632 21.09 -7.10 -9.43
C ARG A 632 19.85 -7.51 -8.64
N ALA A 633 18.77 -6.74 -8.68
CA ALA A 633 17.52 -6.99 -7.97
C ALA A 633 16.70 -8.12 -8.62
N LYS A 634 17.28 -9.31 -8.74
CA LYS A 634 16.68 -10.46 -9.47
C LYS A 634 15.40 -11.05 -8.86
N HIS A 635 15.05 -10.63 -7.64
CA HIS A 635 13.89 -11.17 -6.91
C HIS A 635 12.59 -10.45 -7.23
N ASP A 636 12.67 -9.23 -7.78
CA ASP A 636 11.52 -8.44 -8.23
C ASP A 636 11.93 -7.69 -9.50
N PRO A 637 11.73 -8.30 -10.68
CA PRO A 637 12.26 -7.75 -11.92
C PRO A 637 11.50 -6.52 -12.41
N LEU A 638 10.34 -6.20 -11.83
CA LEU A 638 9.39 -5.20 -12.34
C LEU A 638 9.43 -3.93 -11.48
N ASP A 639 9.39 -2.76 -12.12
CA ASP A 639 9.31 -1.49 -11.37
C ASP A 639 7.88 -1.13 -10.94
N TRP A 640 7.42 -1.76 -9.87
CA TRP A 640 6.06 -1.51 -9.36
C TRP A 640 5.88 -0.16 -8.67
N HIS A 641 6.94 0.65 -8.49
CA HIS A 641 6.90 1.83 -7.63
C HIS A 641 6.38 3.10 -8.31
N ALA A 642 6.12 3.04 -9.62
CA ALA A 642 5.38 4.01 -10.42
C ALA A 642 6.00 5.43 -10.49
N ASP A 643 7.31 5.54 -10.25
CA ASP A 643 8.19 6.69 -10.50
C ASP A 643 7.57 8.04 -10.22
N HIS A 644 6.98 8.14 -9.04
CA HIS A 644 6.33 9.34 -8.57
C HIS A 644 7.16 9.95 -7.43
N VAL A 645 7.21 11.29 -7.40
CA VAL A 645 7.88 12.09 -6.36
C VAL A 645 7.48 11.75 -4.92
N HIS A 646 6.41 10.97 -4.73
CA HIS A 646 5.84 10.62 -3.42
C HIS A 646 5.74 9.10 -3.21
N THR A 647 6.25 8.28 -4.13
CA THR A 647 6.41 6.83 -4.01
C THR A 647 7.87 6.47 -3.76
N ASN A 648 8.60 5.91 -4.73
CA ASN A 648 10.04 5.63 -4.66
C ASN A 648 10.87 6.91 -4.49
N PHE A 649 10.55 8.02 -5.16
CA PHE A 649 11.32 9.27 -5.04
C PHE A 649 10.95 10.16 -3.85
N ARG A 650 10.22 9.62 -2.86
CA ARG A 650 9.76 10.35 -1.66
C ARG A 650 10.88 11.02 -0.86
N ASP A 651 11.99 10.32 -0.66
CA ASP A 651 13.10 10.84 0.15
C ASP A 651 13.86 11.96 -0.58
N MET A 652 13.98 11.87 -1.90
CA MET A 652 14.44 12.96 -2.76
C MET A 652 13.54 14.20 -2.62
N TYR A 653 12.22 14.03 -2.77
CA TYR A 653 11.26 15.13 -2.60
C TYR A 653 11.42 15.84 -1.25
N ARG A 654 11.49 15.07 -0.16
CA ARG A 654 11.70 15.61 1.19
C ARG A 654 12.98 16.43 1.26
N ARG A 655 14.07 15.91 0.68
CA ARG A 655 15.36 16.60 0.68
C ARG A 655 15.30 17.91 -0.08
N LEU A 656 14.62 17.96 -1.23
CA LEU A 656 14.41 19.18 -1.99
C LEU A 656 13.58 20.21 -1.20
N ARG A 657 12.48 19.77 -0.55
CA ARG A 657 11.67 20.62 0.32
C ARG A 657 12.45 21.19 1.51
N GLU A 658 13.31 20.39 2.15
CA GLU A 658 14.21 20.85 3.22
C GLU A 658 15.17 21.97 2.76
N HIS A 659 15.51 22.02 1.47
CA HIS A 659 16.38 23.06 0.89
C HIS A 659 15.59 24.25 0.33
N GLY A 660 14.26 24.26 0.48
CA GLY A 660 13.38 25.36 0.09
C GLY A 660 12.95 25.35 -1.38
N PHE A 661 13.09 24.22 -2.09
CA PHE A 661 12.61 24.08 -3.46
C PHE A 661 11.14 23.65 -3.50
N TYR A 662 10.33 24.26 -4.35
CA TYR A 662 8.96 23.87 -4.65
C TYR A 662 8.97 22.96 -5.86
N LEU A 663 8.45 21.74 -5.69
CA LEU A 663 8.43 20.74 -6.75
C LEU A 663 6.99 20.61 -7.25
N GLU A 664 6.80 20.86 -8.54
CA GLU A 664 5.51 20.86 -9.21
C GLU A 664 5.47 19.67 -10.19
N VAL A 665 4.43 18.85 -10.12
CA VAL A 665 4.31 17.60 -10.89
C VAL A 665 3.64 17.89 -12.23
N MET A 666 4.33 17.60 -13.33
CA MET A 666 3.84 17.80 -14.69
C MET A 666 3.17 16.52 -15.21
N GLY A 667 1.83 16.48 -15.19
CA GLY A 667 1.02 15.35 -15.69
C GLY A 667 0.53 15.50 -17.14
N CYS A 668 1.06 16.46 -17.89
CA CYS A 668 0.71 16.76 -19.28
C CYS A 668 1.98 17.08 -20.09
N PRO A 669 1.94 17.16 -21.43
CA PRO A 669 3.11 17.55 -22.22
C PRO A 669 3.61 18.95 -21.84
N LEU A 670 4.92 19.18 -21.98
CA LEU A 670 5.57 20.46 -21.66
C LEU A 670 5.00 21.64 -22.44
N THR A 671 4.41 21.39 -23.62
CA THR A 671 3.74 22.41 -24.46
C THR A 671 2.59 23.11 -23.74
N CYS A 672 2.01 22.48 -22.72
CA CYS A 672 0.93 23.03 -21.91
C CYS A 672 1.40 23.86 -20.70
N ILE A 673 2.69 23.91 -20.44
CA ILE A 673 3.27 24.57 -19.26
C ILE A 673 3.96 25.87 -19.66
N ASP A 674 3.69 26.94 -18.92
CA ASP A 674 4.50 28.17 -19.00
C ASP A 674 5.85 27.95 -18.32
N THR A 675 6.83 27.51 -19.11
CA THR A 675 8.20 27.22 -18.66
C THR A 675 8.96 28.44 -18.17
N SER A 676 8.52 29.67 -18.46
CA SER A 676 9.18 30.89 -18.00
C SER A 676 9.13 31.06 -16.47
N LEU A 677 8.20 30.36 -15.82
CA LEU A 677 7.97 30.40 -14.38
C LEU A 677 8.94 29.53 -13.56
N TYR A 678 9.68 28.63 -14.21
CA TYR A 678 10.48 27.60 -13.55
C TYR A 678 11.97 27.84 -13.70
N GLY A 679 12.73 27.47 -12.66
CA GLY A 679 14.19 27.51 -12.66
C GLY A 679 14.80 26.29 -13.32
N ALA A 680 14.22 25.11 -13.11
CA ALA A 680 14.69 23.89 -13.76
C ALA A 680 13.57 22.85 -13.98
N LEU A 681 13.74 22.04 -15.02
CA LEU A 681 13.01 20.80 -15.28
C LEU A 681 13.88 19.60 -14.85
N LEU A 682 13.29 18.70 -14.07
CA LEU A 682 13.86 17.43 -13.67
C LEU A 682 13.29 16.32 -14.55
N LEU A 683 14.15 15.67 -15.33
CA LEU A 683 13.85 14.41 -16.03
C LEU A 683 14.55 13.31 -15.25
N VAL A 684 13.79 12.49 -14.54
CA VAL A 684 14.33 11.41 -13.71
C VAL A 684 13.59 10.16 -14.11
N ASP A 685 14.36 9.19 -14.58
CA ASP A 685 13.87 7.91 -15.09
C ASP A 685 12.66 8.01 -16.06
N PRO A 686 12.80 8.72 -17.20
CA PRO A 686 11.73 8.80 -18.18
C PRO A 686 11.70 7.55 -19.06
N GLU A 687 10.51 6.99 -19.25
CA GLU A 687 10.31 5.69 -19.90
C GLU A 687 9.55 5.79 -21.24
N ASP A 688 8.90 6.92 -21.50
CA ASP A 688 8.12 7.17 -22.71
C ASP A 688 8.88 8.02 -23.75
N GLU A 689 8.31 8.14 -24.95
CA GLU A 689 8.77 9.00 -26.04
C GLU A 689 8.36 10.47 -25.86
N TYR A 690 8.97 11.39 -26.60
CA TYR A 690 8.63 12.83 -26.56
C TYR A 690 7.96 13.29 -27.86
N PHE A 691 7.04 14.25 -27.76
CA PHE A 691 6.48 14.88 -28.96
C PHE A 691 7.51 15.82 -29.64
N PRO A 692 7.56 15.89 -30.98
CA PRO A 692 8.43 16.86 -31.68
C PRO A 692 8.18 18.31 -31.25
N GLU A 693 6.92 18.68 -31.02
CA GLU A 693 6.50 20.00 -30.54
C GLU A 693 7.01 20.29 -29.13
N GLU A 694 7.05 19.27 -28.28
CA GLU A 694 7.57 19.35 -26.92
C GLU A 694 9.08 19.53 -26.89
N MET A 695 9.82 18.81 -27.75
CA MET A 695 11.26 19.00 -27.90
C MET A 695 11.58 20.44 -28.32
N ALA A 696 10.78 21.02 -29.24
CA ALA A 696 10.92 22.41 -29.65
C ALA A 696 10.58 23.39 -28.50
N ALA A 697 9.55 23.09 -27.71
CA ALA A 697 9.17 23.89 -26.54
C ALA A 697 10.27 23.87 -25.45
N LEU A 698 10.85 22.69 -25.19
CA LEU A 698 11.97 22.54 -24.26
C LEU A 698 13.18 23.35 -24.72
N LYS A 699 13.52 23.28 -26.01
CA LYS A 699 14.60 24.11 -26.59
C LYS A 699 14.41 25.57 -26.27
N LYS A 700 13.22 26.09 -26.59
CA LYS A 700 12.88 27.49 -26.35
C LYS A 700 12.97 27.85 -24.86
N ALA A 701 12.51 26.96 -23.98
CA ALA A 701 12.54 27.16 -22.54
C ALA A 701 13.97 27.26 -21.99
N VAL A 702 14.85 26.36 -22.43
CA VAL A 702 16.27 26.36 -22.03
C VAL A 702 17.02 27.55 -22.60
N ASP A 703 16.78 27.89 -23.87
CA ASP A 703 17.34 29.09 -24.49
C ASP A 703 16.83 30.38 -23.81
N SER A 704 15.72 30.30 -23.04
CA SER A 704 15.15 31.38 -22.21
C SER A 704 15.50 31.27 -20.71
N GLY A 705 16.54 30.51 -20.37
CA GLY A 705 17.12 30.46 -19.02
C GLY A 705 16.58 29.37 -18.08
N MET A 706 15.67 28.50 -18.52
CA MET A 706 15.28 27.32 -17.73
C MET A 706 16.40 26.26 -17.80
N SER A 707 16.81 25.69 -16.68
CA SER A 707 17.82 24.63 -16.69
C SER A 707 17.20 23.23 -16.81
N LEU A 708 17.97 22.27 -17.31
CA LEU A 708 17.57 20.88 -17.47
C LEU A 708 18.49 20.00 -16.63
N VAL A 709 17.91 19.14 -15.78
CA VAL A 709 18.64 18.18 -14.97
C VAL A 709 18.10 16.78 -15.28
N VAL A 710 18.96 15.93 -15.80
CA VAL A 710 18.62 14.58 -16.26
C VAL A 710 19.32 13.55 -15.37
N PHE A 711 18.54 12.66 -14.79
CA PHE A 711 18.98 11.41 -14.18
C PHE A 711 18.35 10.29 -14.99
N ALA A 712 19.16 9.64 -15.82
CA ALA A 712 18.73 8.52 -16.64
C ALA A 712 19.11 7.19 -15.97
N ASP A 713 18.72 6.09 -16.59
CA ASP A 713 19.17 4.74 -16.24
C ASP A 713 19.67 3.99 -17.48
N TRP A 714 19.92 2.70 -17.34
CA TRP A 714 20.42 1.90 -18.44
C TRP A 714 19.40 1.70 -19.56
N TYR A 715 19.95 1.54 -20.75
CA TYR A 715 19.24 1.00 -21.89
C TYR A 715 20.22 0.26 -22.78
N ASN A 716 19.92 -1.00 -23.11
CA ASN A 716 20.69 -1.77 -24.07
C ASN A 716 19.79 -2.79 -24.77
N ALA A 717 19.52 -2.61 -26.07
CA ALA A 717 18.59 -3.45 -26.82
C ALA A 717 18.95 -4.94 -26.80
N SER A 718 20.25 -5.28 -26.76
CA SER A 718 20.69 -6.67 -26.64
C SER A 718 20.45 -7.22 -25.23
N LEU A 719 20.69 -6.40 -24.19
CA LEU A 719 20.45 -6.77 -22.80
C LEU A 719 18.95 -6.95 -22.49
N LEU A 720 18.07 -6.14 -23.06
CA LEU A 720 16.61 -6.31 -22.92
C LEU A 720 16.18 -7.73 -23.31
N ARG A 721 16.78 -8.29 -24.37
CA ARG A 721 16.52 -9.68 -24.81
C ARG A 721 17.11 -10.74 -23.87
N HIS A 722 18.04 -10.39 -22.99
CA HIS A 722 18.65 -11.28 -21.99
C HIS A 722 17.96 -11.21 -20.63
N VAL A 723 17.47 -10.02 -20.22
CA VAL A 723 16.69 -9.82 -18.99
C VAL A 723 15.20 -10.13 -19.17
N LYS A 724 14.82 -10.66 -20.34
CA LYS A 724 13.54 -11.31 -20.51
C LYS A 724 13.42 -12.41 -19.47
N PHE A 725 12.30 -12.44 -18.78
CA PHE A 725 11.96 -13.61 -18.01
C PHE A 725 10.95 -14.41 -18.80
N TYR A 726 11.12 -15.73 -18.76
CA TYR A 726 10.00 -16.57 -19.08
C TYR A 726 9.08 -16.42 -17.91
N ASP A 727 8.07 -15.61 -18.15
CA ASP A 727 6.89 -15.65 -17.33
C ASP A 727 6.36 -17.06 -17.64
N GLU A 728 6.63 -18.00 -16.74
CA GLU A 728 6.05 -19.35 -16.76
C GLU A 728 4.54 -19.25 -16.93
N ASN A 729 4.01 -18.37 -16.12
CA ASN A 729 3.50 -17.06 -16.38
C ASN A 729 2.56 -16.97 -17.56
N THR A 730 2.71 -15.88 -18.30
CA THR A 730 2.10 -15.78 -19.61
C THR A 730 2.45 -16.82 -20.63
N ARG A 731 3.23 -17.85 -20.27
CA ARG A 731 3.90 -18.78 -21.16
C ARG A 731 4.52 -18.07 -22.36
N GLN A 732 4.80 -16.79 -22.17
CA GLN A 732 5.37 -15.88 -23.11
C GLN A 732 6.62 -15.36 -22.43
N TRP A 733 7.63 -15.19 -23.26
CA TRP A 733 8.77 -14.42 -22.86
C TRP A 733 8.30 -12.98 -22.72
N TRP A 734 8.27 -12.45 -21.50
CA TRP A 734 8.14 -11.01 -21.33
C TRP A 734 9.49 -10.42 -21.64
N ILE A 735 9.50 -9.64 -22.69
CA ILE A 735 10.63 -8.84 -23.08
C ILE A 735 10.34 -7.44 -22.54
N PRO A 736 11.30 -6.80 -21.87
CA PRO A 736 11.15 -5.42 -21.46
C PRO A 736 10.74 -4.55 -22.64
N GLU A 737 9.78 -3.66 -22.42
CA GLU A 737 9.33 -2.74 -23.47
C GLU A 737 10.28 -1.53 -23.62
N THR A 738 11.00 -1.19 -22.54
CA THR A 738 12.15 -0.27 -22.51
C THR A 738 13.19 -0.74 -21.47
N GLY A 739 14.32 -0.04 -21.34
CA GLY A 739 15.31 -0.22 -20.26
C GLY A 739 14.80 0.30 -18.92
N GLY A 740 15.70 0.66 -17.99
CA GLY A 740 15.29 1.46 -16.83
C GLY A 740 14.71 2.79 -17.33
N ALA A 741 15.50 3.52 -18.12
CA ALA A 741 15.03 4.69 -18.87
C ALA A 741 14.94 4.44 -20.38
N ASN A 742 14.11 5.21 -21.09
CA ASN A 742 14.09 5.28 -22.55
C ASN A 742 15.22 6.20 -23.08
N VAL A 743 16.45 5.70 -23.00
CA VAL A 743 17.66 6.45 -23.41
C VAL A 743 17.63 6.88 -24.90
N PRO A 744 17.13 6.08 -25.86
CA PRO A 744 16.97 6.55 -27.24
C PRO A 744 16.11 7.82 -27.35
N ALA A 745 14.97 7.88 -26.66
CA ALA A 745 14.11 9.06 -26.63
C ALA A 745 14.80 10.25 -25.95
N LEU A 746 15.51 10.00 -24.84
CA LEU A 746 16.35 11.02 -24.19
C LEU A 746 17.45 11.55 -25.12
N ASN A 747 18.07 10.71 -25.93
CA ASN A 747 19.09 11.13 -26.88
C ASN A 747 18.51 11.99 -28.00
N ASP A 748 17.31 11.69 -28.49
CA ASP A 748 16.61 12.56 -29.44
C ASP A 748 16.41 13.96 -28.83
N LEU A 749 16.00 14.03 -27.56
CA LEU A 749 15.83 15.27 -26.79
C LEU A 749 17.15 16.00 -26.52
N LEU A 750 18.25 15.30 -26.23
CA LEU A 750 19.55 15.89 -25.88
C LEU A 750 20.42 16.23 -27.10
N SER A 751 20.10 15.68 -28.28
CA SER A 751 20.85 15.83 -29.53
C SER A 751 21.12 17.29 -29.91
N MET A 752 20.15 18.17 -29.67
CA MET A 752 20.18 19.61 -29.86
C MET A 752 21.26 20.34 -29.03
N TYR A 753 21.79 19.70 -27.99
CA TYR A 753 22.90 20.18 -27.17
C TYR A 753 24.21 19.43 -27.44
N GLN A 754 24.25 18.57 -28.46
CA GLN A 754 25.37 17.67 -28.77
C GLN A 754 25.74 16.74 -27.59
N VAL A 755 24.73 16.39 -26.78
CA VAL A 755 24.87 15.43 -25.68
C VAL A 755 24.18 14.13 -26.09
N ALA A 756 24.85 12.99 -25.84
CA ALA A 756 24.24 11.68 -25.97
C ALA A 756 24.73 10.73 -24.89
N LEU A 757 23.83 9.88 -24.42
CA LEU A 757 24.06 8.73 -23.55
C LEU A 757 24.30 7.48 -24.40
N GLY A 758 25.12 6.56 -23.89
CA GLY A 758 25.51 5.35 -24.60
C GLY A 758 24.60 4.15 -24.33
N ASP A 759 24.96 3.02 -24.93
CA ASP A 759 24.24 1.76 -24.87
C ASP A 759 24.83 0.76 -23.85
N ARG A 760 25.94 1.09 -23.19
CA ARG A 760 26.60 0.19 -22.23
C ARG A 760 26.09 0.42 -20.82
N VAL A 761 26.11 -0.65 -20.01
CA VAL A 761 25.55 -0.67 -18.65
C VAL A 761 26.66 -0.92 -17.65
N PHE A 762 26.85 0.01 -16.72
CA PHE A 762 27.96 0.02 -15.78
C PHE A 762 27.50 -0.10 -14.33
N GLU A 763 28.39 -0.66 -13.51
CA GLU A 763 28.14 -0.82 -12.09
C GLU A 763 29.42 -0.67 -11.28
N GLY A 764 29.31 -0.06 -10.10
CA GLY A 764 30.43 -0.03 -9.16
C GLY A 764 30.30 0.96 -8.00
N ALA A 765 31.04 0.69 -6.94
CA ALA A 765 31.23 1.62 -5.84
C ALA A 765 32.38 2.58 -6.16
N PHE A 766 32.15 3.88 -6.03
CA PHE A 766 33.17 4.90 -6.25
C PHE A 766 33.08 6.02 -5.20
N ARG A 767 33.98 7.00 -5.28
CA ARG A 767 33.92 8.21 -4.45
C ARG A 767 33.85 9.44 -5.34
N LEU A 768 32.90 10.32 -5.07
CA LEU A 768 32.78 11.60 -5.76
C LEU A 768 32.76 12.72 -4.73
N GLY A 769 33.70 13.65 -4.82
CA GLY A 769 33.72 14.80 -3.91
C GLY A 769 33.83 14.45 -2.42
N GLY A 770 34.47 13.32 -2.11
CA GLY A 770 34.57 12.80 -0.73
C GLY A 770 33.36 11.96 -0.27
N HIS A 771 32.28 11.90 -1.04
CA HIS A 771 31.09 11.10 -0.73
C HIS A 771 31.21 9.67 -1.31
N PRO A 772 30.87 8.62 -0.54
CA PRO A 772 30.79 7.26 -1.08
C PRO A 772 29.53 7.11 -1.93
N MET A 773 29.70 6.70 -3.17
CA MET A 773 28.64 6.53 -4.16
C MET A 773 28.54 5.07 -4.60
N TYR A 774 27.42 4.71 -5.22
CA TYR A 774 27.25 3.45 -5.93
C TYR A 774 26.53 3.78 -7.23
N TYR A 775 27.08 3.29 -8.34
CA TYR A 775 26.45 3.35 -9.66
C TYR A 775 25.72 2.03 -9.86
N ALA A 776 24.38 2.06 -9.88
CA ALA A 776 23.55 0.86 -9.94
C ALA A 776 23.02 0.68 -11.36
N SER A 777 23.73 -0.08 -12.20
CA SER A 777 23.27 -0.39 -13.56
C SER A 777 22.96 0.86 -14.39
N GLY A 778 23.80 1.90 -14.32
CA GLY A 778 23.59 3.13 -15.08
C GLY A 778 24.22 3.11 -16.48
N THR A 779 23.78 4.02 -17.35
CA THR A 779 24.39 4.28 -18.66
C THR A 779 25.57 5.26 -18.55
N HIS A 780 26.47 5.29 -19.54
CA HIS A 780 27.54 6.30 -19.63
C HIS A 780 27.19 7.46 -20.56
N ILE A 781 27.90 8.57 -20.42
CA ILE A 781 27.83 9.68 -21.39
C ILE A 781 28.72 9.33 -22.59
N HIS A 782 28.09 9.13 -23.75
CA HIS A 782 28.76 8.77 -25.01
C HIS A 782 29.35 10.00 -25.72
N SER A 783 28.61 11.11 -25.80
CA SER A 783 29.09 12.35 -26.41
C SER A 783 28.73 13.56 -25.56
N PHE A 784 29.67 14.51 -25.44
CA PHE A 784 29.49 15.74 -24.67
C PHE A 784 30.27 16.90 -25.31
N PRO A 785 29.76 18.14 -25.28
CA PRO A 785 30.47 19.30 -25.85
C PRO A 785 31.83 19.57 -25.20
N GLU A 786 32.80 20.04 -25.99
CA GLU A 786 34.18 20.28 -25.53
C GLU A 786 34.30 21.31 -24.39
N HIS A 787 33.46 22.36 -24.42
CA HIS A 787 33.42 23.39 -23.38
C HIS A 787 32.67 22.92 -22.11
N GLY A 788 32.00 21.78 -22.18
CA GLY A 788 31.34 21.15 -21.05
C GLY A 788 32.32 20.52 -20.05
N ILE A 789 31.87 20.34 -18.82
CA ILE A 789 32.62 19.65 -17.76
C ILE A 789 32.14 18.21 -17.69
N LEU A 790 33.09 17.28 -17.78
CA LEU A 790 32.85 15.85 -17.66
C LEU A 790 33.55 15.31 -16.41
N ILE A 791 32.91 14.38 -15.73
CA ILE A 791 33.44 13.67 -14.57
C ILE A 791 33.33 12.17 -14.83
N THR A 792 34.43 11.46 -14.61
CA THR A 792 34.53 10.01 -14.80
C THR A 792 34.61 9.27 -13.46
N ALA A 793 34.24 7.99 -13.46
CA ALA A 793 34.42 7.08 -12.32
C ALA A 793 34.87 5.70 -12.79
N PRO A 794 35.73 5.00 -12.02
CA PRO A 794 36.14 3.64 -12.34
C PRO A 794 34.99 2.66 -12.04
N LEU A 795 34.39 2.09 -13.08
CA LEU A 795 33.24 1.18 -12.99
C LEU A 795 33.48 -0.10 -13.78
N SER A 796 32.71 -1.14 -13.48
CA SER A 796 32.74 -2.41 -14.20
C SER A 796 31.62 -2.49 -15.23
N ASP A 797 31.90 -3.05 -16.41
CA ASP A 797 30.91 -3.26 -17.47
C ASP A 797 29.98 -4.43 -17.09
N GLN A 798 28.85 -4.10 -16.48
CA GLN A 798 27.88 -5.06 -15.95
C GLN A 798 27.08 -5.70 -17.09
N GLY A 799 26.72 -4.91 -18.11
CA GLY A 799 26.01 -5.41 -19.30
C GLY A 799 26.78 -6.53 -19.99
N HIS A 800 28.10 -6.34 -20.20
CA HIS A 800 28.95 -7.38 -20.77
C HIS A 800 29.02 -8.63 -19.87
N GLN A 801 29.15 -8.47 -18.55
CA GLN A 801 29.18 -9.61 -17.60
C GLN A 801 27.88 -10.43 -17.63
N ILE A 802 26.73 -9.77 -17.73
CA ILE A 802 25.42 -10.44 -17.81
C ILE A 802 25.29 -11.20 -19.14
N MET A 803 25.69 -10.58 -20.26
CA MET A 803 25.62 -11.21 -21.59
C MET A 803 26.65 -12.34 -21.78
N SER A 804 27.83 -12.26 -21.16
CA SER A 804 28.87 -13.30 -21.25
C SER A 804 28.64 -14.50 -20.32
N GLY A 805 27.73 -14.38 -19.35
CA GLY A 805 27.41 -15.44 -18.39
C GLY A 805 28.48 -15.65 -17.30
N GLU A 806 29.40 -14.71 -17.12
CA GLU A 806 30.41 -14.76 -16.06
C GLU A 806 29.73 -14.61 -14.69
N LYS A 807 29.82 -15.65 -13.84
CA LYS A 807 29.29 -15.58 -12.47
C LYS A 807 30.09 -14.54 -11.66
N PRO A 808 29.44 -13.57 -10.99
CA PRO A 808 30.13 -12.75 -10.00
C PRO A 808 30.65 -13.68 -8.91
N GLY A 809 31.96 -13.65 -8.65
CA GLY A 809 32.64 -14.55 -7.72
C GLY A 809 31.91 -14.63 -6.38
N GLY A 810 31.29 -15.78 -6.10
CA GLY A 810 30.65 -16.06 -4.83
C GLY A 810 31.69 -16.18 -3.71
N GLY A 811 31.80 -15.15 -2.87
CA GLY A 811 32.62 -15.22 -1.67
C GLY A 811 32.93 -13.83 -1.12
N GLY A 812 32.48 -13.55 0.10
CA GLY A 812 32.84 -12.33 0.82
C GLY A 812 34.34 -12.28 1.12
N GLY A 813 35.09 -11.70 0.20
CA GLY A 813 36.52 -11.41 0.31
C GLY A 813 36.94 -10.77 -1.00
N ALA A 814 37.66 -9.65 -0.95
CA ALA A 814 38.19 -8.99 -2.14
C ALA A 814 39.02 -9.99 -2.96
N SER A 815 38.46 -10.52 -4.04
CA SER A 815 39.19 -11.28 -5.04
C SER A 815 39.27 -10.44 -6.31
N ALA A 816 40.51 -10.19 -6.73
CA ALA A 816 40.90 -9.48 -7.92
C ALA A 816 40.16 -9.96 -9.18
N GLY A 817 39.75 -9.03 -10.06
CA GLY A 817 39.61 -9.35 -11.47
C GLY A 817 38.47 -8.74 -12.29
N ALA A 818 37.54 -7.94 -11.74
CA ALA A 818 36.68 -7.15 -12.63
C ALA A 818 37.51 -5.96 -13.14
N GLN A 819 37.91 -5.98 -14.42
CA GLN A 819 38.59 -4.83 -15.02
C GLN A 819 37.65 -3.62 -14.94
N THR A 820 38.01 -2.63 -14.13
CA THR A 820 37.29 -1.35 -14.07
C THR A 820 37.80 -0.45 -15.18
N VAL A 821 36.88 0.24 -15.85
CA VAL A 821 37.16 1.25 -16.88
C VAL A 821 36.74 2.60 -16.32
N ASP A 822 37.46 3.68 -16.67
CA ASP A 822 37.03 5.03 -16.32
C ASP A 822 35.85 5.43 -17.21
N VAL A 823 34.67 5.53 -16.61
CA VAL A 823 33.39 5.78 -17.29
C VAL A 823 32.94 7.22 -17.09
N PRO A 824 32.60 7.96 -18.16
CA PRO A 824 31.93 9.26 -18.05
C PRO A 824 30.52 9.12 -17.44
N ILE A 825 30.34 9.62 -16.22
CA ILE A 825 29.09 9.43 -15.46
C ILE A 825 28.28 10.73 -15.29
N LEU A 826 28.94 11.89 -15.28
CA LEU A 826 28.32 13.18 -14.99
C LEU A 826 28.84 14.26 -15.94
N GLY A 827 27.90 14.93 -16.60
CA GLY A 827 28.15 16.05 -17.51
C GLY A 827 27.48 17.33 -17.03
N LEU A 828 28.19 18.44 -17.08
CA LEU A 828 27.69 19.78 -16.74
C LEU A 828 27.98 20.74 -17.90
N LEU A 829 26.95 21.37 -18.44
CA LEU A 829 27.02 22.20 -19.64
C LEU A 829 26.32 23.55 -19.44
N GLN A 830 26.95 24.61 -19.92
CA GLN A 830 26.34 25.93 -20.13
C GLN A 830 25.97 26.03 -21.61
N THR A 831 24.70 26.29 -21.94
CA THR A 831 24.20 26.13 -23.32
C THR A 831 24.59 27.26 -24.26
N ASP A 832 24.88 28.47 -23.76
CA ASP A 832 25.35 29.62 -24.54
C ASP A 832 26.89 29.76 -24.62
N GLY A 833 27.65 28.77 -24.13
CA GLY A 833 29.12 28.79 -24.16
C GLY A 833 29.77 29.38 -22.90
N GLU A 834 30.87 30.13 -23.05
CA GLU A 834 31.65 30.67 -21.90
C GLU A 834 31.14 32.03 -21.37
N THR A 835 30.30 32.74 -22.11
CA THR A 835 29.79 34.06 -21.74
C THR A 835 28.75 33.96 -20.64
N ARG A 836 29.17 34.25 -19.40
CA ARG A 836 28.30 34.39 -18.22
C ARG A 836 27.50 35.69 -18.26
N ASP A 837 26.59 35.78 -19.21
CA ASP A 837 25.70 36.92 -19.30
C ASP A 837 24.44 36.67 -18.46
N TYR A 838 24.15 37.63 -17.58
CA TYR A 838 22.94 37.68 -16.78
C TYR A 838 21.98 38.71 -17.37
N THR A 839 20.68 38.52 -17.15
CA THR A 839 19.71 39.57 -17.46
C THR A 839 19.93 40.78 -16.52
N ASN A 840 19.66 42.00 -17.00
CA ASN A 840 19.74 43.22 -16.19
C ASN A 840 18.55 43.37 -15.22
N ASP A 841 17.78 42.30 -14.99
CA ASP A 841 16.62 42.34 -14.12
C ASP A 841 17.05 42.35 -12.65
N THR A 842 16.40 43.19 -11.86
CA THR A 842 16.94 43.66 -10.56
C THR A 842 16.58 42.76 -9.37
N SER A 843 15.67 41.79 -9.55
CA SER A 843 15.17 40.91 -8.49
C SER A 843 15.80 39.51 -8.49
N ASP A 844 16.07 38.92 -9.66
CA ASP A 844 16.73 37.63 -9.84
C ASP A 844 17.75 37.76 -10.99
N ARG A 845 19.06 37.71 -10.68
CA ARG A 845 20.12 37.65 -11.71
C ARG A 845 20.07 36.29 -12.42
N LEU A 846 19.15 36.14 -13.37
CA LEU A 846 18.95 34.92 -14.13
C LEU A 846 19.97 34.82 -15.27
N PRO A 847 20.49 33.63 -15.56
CA PRO A 847 21.36 33.44 -16.72
C PRO A 847 20.55 33.66 -18.01
N LYS A 848 21.16 34.26 -19.03
CA LYS A 848 20.50 34.49 -20.33
C LYS A 848 20.11 33.17 -21.01
N ALA A 849 20.88 32.10 -20.80
CA ALA A 849 20.57 30.75 -21.24
C ALA A 849 20.69 29.74 -20.08
N GLY A 850 19.93 28.66 -20.17
CA GLY A 850 19.89 27.60 -19.16
C GLY A 850 21.16 26.77 -19.08
N ARG A 851 21.20 25.87 -18.10
CA ARG A 851 22.27 24.88 -17.93
C ARG A 851 21.72 23.48 -18.06
N LEU A 852 22.56 22.58 -18.50
CA LEU A 852 22.25 21.16 -18.59
C LEU A 852 23.14 20.39 -17.61
N VAL A 853 22.54 19.50 -16.83
CA VAL A 853 23.24 18.50 -16.01
C VAL A 853 22.71 17.12 -16.39
N VAL A 854 23.60 16.19 -16.71
CA VAL A 854 23.24 14.83 -17.12
C VAL A 854 24.02 13.82 -16.27
N TYR A 855 23.30 12.91 -15.62
CA TYR A 855 23.82 11.82 -14.83
C TYR A 855 23.14 10.52 -15.27
N GLY A 856 23.89 9.44 -15.45
CA GLY A 856 23.37 8.22 -16.08
C GLY A 856 22.85 7.13 -15.14
N ASP A 857 22.57 7.46 -13.87
CA ASP A 857 21.96 6.54 -12.89
C ASP A 857 20.94 7.29 -12.02
N SER A 858 19.70 6.84 -11.95
CA SER A 858 18.66 7.46 -11.11
C SER A 858 18.37 6.69 -9.82
N SER A 859 18.75 5.40 -9.75
CA SER A 859 18.50 4.49 -8.61
C SER A 859 18.95 5.07 -7.26
N CYS A 860 19.98 5.90 -7.26
CA CYS A 860 20.51 6.54 -6.06
C CYS A 860 19.60 7.66 -5.48
N LEU A 861 18.58 8.10 -6.22
CA LEU A 861 17.55 9.05 -5.77
C LEU A 861 16.34 8.34 -5.13
N GLU A 862 16.22 7.03 -5.31
CA GLU A 862 15.14 6.24 -4.71
C GLU A 862 15.23 6.13 -3.18
N GLY A 863 14.05 6.06 -2.56
CA GLY A 863 13.88 5.76 -1.14
C GLY A 863 14.31 4.34 -0.83
N GLY A 864 15.17 4.18 0.17
CA GLY A 864 15.73 2.88 0.55
C GLY A 864 17.09 2.55 -0.09
N ALA A 865 17.59 3.38 -1.01
CA ALA A 865 18.93 3.25 -1.55
C ALA A 865 20.00 3.27 -0.43
N ALA A 866 20.87 2.25 -0.39
CA ALA A 866 21.90 2.12 0.65
C ALA A 866 22.93 3.26 0.62
N ARG A 867 23.16 3.86 -0.56
CA ARG A 867 23.99 5.04 -0.78
C ARG A 867 23.23 6.06 -1.61
N ASN A 868 22.45 6.91 -0.95
CA ASN A 868 21.70 7.95 -1.66
C ASN A 868 22.62 9.03 -2.28
N CYS A 869 22.17 9.60 -3.39
CA CYS A 869 22.85 10.66 -4.11
C CYS A 869 22.10 12.00 -4.04
N HIS A 870 21.22 12.21 -3.06
CA HIS A 870 20.49 13.48 -2.93
C HIS A 870 21.43 14.70 -2.82
N TRP A 871 22.64 14.53 -2.28
CA TRP A 871 23.66 15.57 -2.25
C TRP A 871 24.14 15.96 -3.66
N LEU A 872 24.22 14.99 -4.57
CA LEU A 872 24.60 15.20 -5.96
C LEU A 872 23.49 15.94 -6.70
N LEU A 873 22.22 15.58 -6.48
CA LEU A 873 21.09 16.34 -7.03
C LEU A 873 21.11 17.81 -6.56
N LEU A 874 21.39 18.06 -5.28
CA LEU A 874 21.51 19.44 -4.78
C LEU A 874 22.70 20.18 -5.40
N ALA A 875 23.83 19.50 -5.62
CA ALA A 875 24.98 20.07 -6.32
C ALA A 875 24.67 20.36 -7.80
N ALA A 876 23.94 19.46 -8.47
CA ALA A 876 23.45 19.62 -9.83
C ALA A 876 22.52 20.83 -9.93
N LEU A 877 21.57 20.97 -9.00
CA LEU A 877 20.67 22.13 -8.93
C LEU A 877 21.43 23.43 -8.64
N GLN A 878 22.44 23.40 -7.77
CA GLN A 878 23.25 24.58 -7.47
C GLN A 878 24.03 25.07 -8.71
N TYR A 879 24.58 24.14 -9.49
CA TYR A 879 25.17 24.45 -10.78
C TYR A 879 24.10 24.94 -11.76
N ALA A 880 23.02 24.19 -11.94
CA ALA A 880 21.97 24.46 -12.91
C ALA A 880 21.36 25.86 -12.72
N LEU A 881 21.04 26.22 -11.47
CA LEU A 881 20.32 27.46 -11.16
C LEU A 881 21.28 28.65 -10.98
N VAL A 882 22.39 28.47 -10.26
CA VAL A 882 23.26 29.59 -9.83
C VAL A 882 24.58 29.64 -10.62
N GLY A 883 24.96 28.56 -11.31
CA GLY A 883 26.23 28.46 -12.03
C GLY A 883 27.42 28.23 -11.11
N HIS A 884 27.15 27.93 -9.84
CA HIS A 884 28.17 27.61 -8.87
C HIS A 884 28.47 26.13 -8.94
N LEU A 885 29.69 25.78 -9.34
CA LEU A 885 30.20 24.42 -9.26
C LEU A 885 30.84 24.19 -7.89
N PRO A 886 30.28 23.30 -7.04
CA PRO A 886 30.86 22.99 -5.73
C PRO A 886 32.31 22.48 -5.87
N SER A 887 33.17 22.80 -4.89
CA SER A 887 34.57 22.36 -4.90
C SER A 887 34.72 20.85 -5.04
N SER A 888 33.81 20.09 -4.41
CA SER A 888 33.73 18.64 -4.49
C SER A 888 33.59 18.10 -5.92
N LEU A 889 32.86 18.79 -6.80
CA LEU A 889 32.74 18.45 -8.22
C LEU A 889 33.87 19.06 -9.04
N LYS A 890 34.32 20.27 -8.68
CA LYS A 890 35.44 20.94 -9.35
C LYS A 890 36.73 20.12 -9.25
N ASP A 891 37.01 19.52 -8.10
CA ASP A 891 38.20 18.70 -7.88
C ASP A 891 38.11 17.33 -8.59
N ALA A 892 36.89 16.87 -8.85
CA ALA A 892 36.63 15.62 -9.58
C ALA A 892 36.55 15.82 -11.11
N ALA A 893 36.48 17.08 -11.57
CA ALA A 893 36.35 17.40 -12.99
C ALA A 893 37.60 16.98 -13.76
N THR A 894 37.39 16.33 -14.92
CA THR A 894 38.51 15.84 -15.71
C THR A 894 39.30 17.00 -16.34
N PRO A 895 40.64 17.03 -16.24
CA PRO A 895 41.45 18.11 -16.79
C PRO A 895 41.23 18.31 -18.29
N HIS A 896 41.21 19.56 -18.75
CA HIS A 896 40.93 19.92 -20.16
C HIS A 896 41.76 19.14 -21.19
N GLN A 897 43.01 18.79 -20.87
CA GLN A 897 43.91 18.06 -21.77
C GLN A 897 43.51 16.58 -22.00
N HIS A 898 42.67 16.01 -21.13
CA HIS A 898 42.20 14.63 -21.21
C HIS A 898 40.78 14.49 -21.80
N ARG A 899 39.96 15.57 -21.78
CA ARG A 899 38.54 15.53 -22.21
C ARG A 899 38.29 14.99 -23.62
N LEU A 900 39.12 15.37 -24.60
CA LEU A 900 39.01 14.90 -25.99
C LEU A 900 39.33 13.41 -26.15
N ARG A 901 40.06 12.82 -25.19
CA ARG A 901 40.29 11.36 -25.12
C ARG A 901 39.16 10.66 -24.37
N ASP A 902 38.53 11.34 -23.40
CA ASP A 902 37.60 10.72 -22.45
C ASP A 902 36.21 10.39 -23.02
N VAL A 903 35.71 11.21 -23.95
CA VAL A 903 34.42 10.99 -24.63
C VAL A 903 34.46 9.75 -25.55
N HIS A 904 35.65 9.31 -25.97
CA HIS A 904 35.85 8.12 -26.80
C HIS A 904 36.63 6.99 -26.09
N ILE A 905 36.76 7.02 -24.75
CA ILE A 905 37.42 5.93 -23.99
C ILE A 905 36.72 4.60 -24.24
N ILE A 906 35.39 4.62 -24.38
CA ILE A 906 34.56 3.44 -24.41
C ILE A 906 34.01 3.28 -25.84
N PRO A 907 34.51 2.29 -26.62
CA PRO A 907 33.94 1.98 -27.93
C PRO A 907 32.49 1.52 -27.72
N SER A 908 31.53 2.37 -28.03
CA SER A 908 30.10 2.12 -27.81
C SER A 908 29.30 2.76 -28.93
N GLU A 909 28.13 2.20 -29.22
CA GLU A 909 27.21 2.76 -30.20
C GLU A 909 26.15 3.60 -29.51
N LEU A 910 25.43 4.42 -30.27
CA LEU A 910 24.23 5.06 -29.74
C LEU A 910 23.15 4.00 -29.56
N PRO A 911 22.42 4.01 -28.42
CA PRO A 911 21.36 3.04 -28.17
C PRO A 911 20.25 3.17 -29.22
N GLN A 912 19.83 2.03 -29.76
CA GLN A 912 18.75 1.96 -30.75
C GLN A 912 17.47 1.41 -30.11
N ARG A 913 16.31 1.91 -30.55
CA ARG A 913 15.00 1.38 -30.15
C ARG A 913 14.92 -0.12 -30.45
N ALA A 914 14.42 -0.91 -29.50
CA ALA A 914 14.42 -2.37 -29.62
C ALA A 914 13.55 -2.83 -30.80
N GLU A 915 14.13 -3.60 -31.73
CA GLU A 915 13.40 -4.14 -32.88
C GLU A 915 12.25 -5.07 -32.40
N GLY A 916 11.04 -4.79 -32.88
CA GLY A 916 9.84 -5.54 -32.52
C GLY A 916 9.26 -5.21 -31.13
N GLY A 917 9.74 -4.14 -30.47
CA GLY A 917 9.19 -3.68 -29.20
C GLY A 917 7.74 -3.19 -29.31
N ARG A 918 6.98 -3.33 -28.22
CA ARG A 918 5.55 -2.95 -28.14
C ARG A 918 5.32 -1.74 -27.23
N LEU A 919 6.36 -0.92 -27.00
CA LEU A 919 6.26 0.33 -26.25
C LEU A 919 5.08 1.21 -26.73
N HIS A 920 4.78 1.21 -28.03
CA HIS A 920 3.66 1.93 -28.64
C HIS A 920 2.27 1.57 -28.09
N VAL A 921 2.10 0.39 -27.48
CA VAL A 921 0.85 -0.04 -26.84
C VAL A 921 0.61 0.70 -25.52
N TYR A 922 1.69 1.09 -24.84
CA TYR A 922 1.69 1.67 -23.49
C TYR A 922 1.98 3.17 -23.50
N SER A 923 2.72 3.61 -24.51
CA SER A 923 3.09 5.00 -24.74
C SER A 923 1.88 5.90 -24.91
N ARG A 924 1.93 7.07 -24.27
CA ARG A 924 0.97 8.17 -24.50
C ARG A 924 1.31 8.99 -25.73
N VAL A 925 2.54 8.88 -26.21
CA VAL A 925 3.07 9.65 -27.34
C VAL A 925 2.96 8.88 -28.66
N LEU A 926 3.14 7.57 -28.66
CA LEU A 926 3.07 6.74 -29.87
C LEU A 926 1.65 6.23 -30.15
N SER A 927 1.29 6.14 -31.42
CA SER A 927 0.01 5.57 -31.86
C SER A 927 -0.07 4.07 -31.56
N PRO A 928 -1.26 3.53 -31.17
CA PRO A 928 -1.40 2.11 -30.80
C PRO A 928 -1.03 1.10 -31.89
N ASP A 929 -0.97 1.54 -33.15
CA ASP A 929 -0.59 0.73 -34.32
C ASP A 929 0.89 0.86 -34.69
N GLY A 930 1.65 1.69 -33.96
CA GLY A 930 3.07 1.95 -34.21
C GLY A 930 3.35 2.81 -35.46
N SER A 931 2.33 3.44 -36.04
CA SER A 931 2.48 4.23 -37.29
C SER A 931 3.22 5.56 -37.13
N GLY A 932 3.43 6.02 -35.89
CA GLY A 932 4.09 7.28 -35.56
C GLY A 932 3.54 7.93 -34.29
N PRO A 933 3.95 9.16 -33.98
CA PRO A 933 3.42 9.89 -32.82
C PRO A 933 1.93 10.20 -33.00
N ARG A 934 1.20 10.21 -31.88
CA ARG A 934 -0.18 10.71 -31.79
C ARG A 934 -0.19 12.22 -32.00
N PRO A 935 -1.36 12.81 -32.32
CA PRO A 935 -1.54 14.25 -32.16
C PRO A 935 -1.27 14.66 -30.71
N VAL A 936 -0.54 15.77 -30.52
CA VAL A 936 -0.32 16.36 -29.20
C VAL A 936 -1.69 16.58 -28.53
N PRO A 937 -1.90 16.09 -27.30
CA PRO A 937 -3.18 16.25 -26.63
C PRO A 937 -3.47 17.72 -26.37
N GLU A 938 -4.74 18.11 -26.42
CA GLU A 938 -5.16 19.45 -26.07
C GLU A 938 -4.82 19.76 -24.61
N CYS A 939 -4.33 20.98 -24.34
CA CYS A 939 -4.02 21.41 -22.99
C CYS A 939 -5.29 21.57 -22.16
N MET A 940 -5.63 20.53 -21.41
CA MET A 940 -6.79 20.52 -20.53
C MET A 940 -6.49 21.41 -19.32
N THR A 941 -7.19 22.55 -19.23
CA THR A 941 -7.24 23.34 -17.99
C THR A 941 -8.48 22.90 -17.20
N PRO A 942 -8.32 22.41 -15.95
CA PRO A 942 -9.45 21.98 -15.15
C PRO A 942 -10.45 23.14 -15.00
N THR A 943 -11.67 22.97 -15.51
CA THR A 943 -12.67 24.04 -15.47
C THR A 943 -13.09 24.31 -14.01
N PRO A 944 -12.89 25.53 -13.48
CA PRO A 944 -13.25 25.83 -12.10
C PRO A 944 -14.74 25.67 -11.84
N VAL A 945 -15.08 25.11 -10.68
CA VAL A 945 -16.46 25.08 -10.19
C VAL A 945 -16.86 26.50 -9.80
N ARG A 946 -18.04 26.94 -10.23
CA ARG A 946 -18.53 28.30 -9.95
C ARG A 946 -18.58 28.55 -8.43
N PRO A 947 -17.88 29.58 -7.91
CA PRO A 947 -17.84 29.86 -6.49
C PRO A 947 -19.15 30.48 -6.00
N HIS A 948 -19.61 30.06 -4.82
CA HIS A 948 -20.74 30.61 -4.09
C HIS A 948 -20.27 31.12 -2.72
N PRO A 949 -19.73 32.35 -2.63
CA PRO A 949 -19.10 32.86 -1.42
C PRO A 949 -20.08 32.97 -0.25
N ILE A 950 -19.62 32.58 0.93
CA ILE A 950 -20.43 32.63 2.16
C ILE A 950 -19.66 33.24 3.33
N HIS A 951 -20.37 33.91 4.23
CA HIS A 951 -19.86 34.29 5.55
C HIS A 951 -20.00 33.09 6.50
N ALA A 952 -18.92 32.34 6.67
CA ALA A 952 -18.94 31.15 7.53
C ALA A 952 -18.87 31.52 9.02
N PRO A 953 -19.56 30.79 9.91
CA PRO A 953 -19.42 30.96 11.35
C PRO A 953 -18.01 30.55 11.81
N PRO A 954 -17.45 31.21 12.84
CA PRO A 954 -16.10 30.91 13.34
C PRO A 954 -16.09 29.56 14.08
N SER A 955 -15.87 28.46 13.36
CA SER A 955 -15.66 27.12 13.91
C SER A 955 -14.92 26.28 12.86
N ALA A 956 -13.79 25.61 13.11
CA ALA A 956 -13.13 25.15 14.33
C ALA A 956 -11.60 25.15 14.15
N ARG A 957 -10.82 25.20 15.23
CA ARG A 957 -9.33 25.18 15.17
C ARG A 957 -8.73 23.91 14.53
N THR A 958 -9.51 22.86 14.31
CA THR A 958 -9.12 21.59 13.69
C THR A 958 -10.31 20.99 12.92
N LEU A 959 -10.16 20.72 11.62
CA LEU A 959 -11.15 20.02 10.77
C LEU A 959 -11.21 18.51 11.03
N ALA A 960 -10.17 17.96 11.66
CA ALA A 960 -10.10 16.55 12.00
C ALA A 960 -11.28 16.12 12.89
N PRO A 961 -11.96 15.00 12.56
CA PRO A 961 -13.01 14.46 13.41
C PRO A 961 -12.40 14.07 14.76
N ARG A 962 -13.01 14.58 15.84
CA ARG A 962 -12.62 14.18 17.20
C ARG A 962 -13.23 12.82 17.50
N HIS A 963 -12.39 11.79 17.53
CA HIS A 963 -12.81 10.50 18.05
C HIS A 963 -13.09 10.63 19.55
N GLN A 964 -14.37 10.60 19.94
CA GLN A 964 -14.75 10.44 21.34
C GLN A 964 -14.86 8.94 21.62
N PRO A 965 -13.99 8.38 22.49
CA PRO A 965 -14.10 6.98 22.87
C PRO A 965 -15.51 6.72 23.41
N THR A 966 -16.20 5.76 22.83
CA THR A 966 -17.52 5.35 23.30
C THR A 966 -17.37 4.68 24.67
N ASP A 967 -18.22 5.08 25.64
CA ASP A 967 -18.26 4.43 26.95
C ASP A 967 -18.79 3.01 26.77
N PRO A 968 -18.04 1.96 27.13
CA PRO A 968 -18.51 0.58 27.05
C PRO A 968 -19.84 0.34 27.77
N LYS A 969 -20.18 1.16 28.78
CA LYS A 969 -21.45 1.08 29.52
C LYS A 969 -22.67 1.59 28.75
N SER A 970 -22.48 2.27 27.62
CA SER A 970 -23.59 2.77 26.79
C SER A 970 -24.13 1.72 25.81
N ILE A 971 -23.60 0.49 25.82
CA ILE A 971 -24.04 -0.58 24.92
C ILE A 971 -25.28 -1.25 25.53
N GLY A 972 -26.46 -0.96 24.99
CA GLY A 972 -27.71 -1.65 25.35
C GLY A 972 -27.79 -3.07 24.75
N ALA A 973 -28.66 -3.92 25.26
CA ALA A 973 -28.92 -5.24 24.68
C ALA A 973 -29.35 -5.13 23.19
N PRO A 974 -29.03 -6.13 22.35
CA PRO A 974 -29.48 -6.17 20.96
C PRO A 974 -31.00 -6.32 20.89
N ASP A 975 -31.64 -5.56 19.99
CA ASP A 975 -33.05 -5.76 19.65
C ASP A 975 -33.12 -6.90 18.63
N ILE A 976 -33.46 -8.10 19.09
CA ILE A 976 -33.57 -9.29 18.24
C ILE A 976 -34.99 -9.31 17.66
N GLU A 977 -35.13 -9.07 16.36
CA GLU A 977 -36.39 -9.31 15.65
C GLU A 977 -36.77 -10.80 15.77
N GLY A 978 -37.95 -11.08 16.35
CA GLY A 978 -38.55 -12.42 16.32
C GLY A 978 -38.69 -13.15 17.65
N THR A 979 -38.53 -12.50 18.81
CA THR A 979 -39.01 -13.07 20.09
C THR A 979 -40.13 -12.22 20.65
N GLU A 980 -41.32 -12.80 20.78
CA GLU A 980 -42.42 -12.15 21.52
C GLU A 980 -41.93 -11.81 22.93
N PRO A 981 -42.12 -10.56 23.40
CA PRO A 981 -41.77 -10.22 24.76
C PRO A 981 -42.71 -10.96 25.72
N ALA A 982 -42.13 -11.79 26.58
CA ALA A 982 -42.83 -12.38 27.72
C ALA A 982 -43.55 -11.27 28.52
N PRO A 983 -44.76 -11.54 29.07
CA PRO A 983 -45.62 -10.51 29.61
C PRO A 983 -44.98 -9.81 30.82
N ARG A 984 -44.80 -8.49 30.69
CA ARG A 984 -44.38 -7.58 31.76
C ARG A 984 -45.41 -7.58 32.87
N THR A 985 -45.14 -8.27 33.97
CA THR A 985 -45.73 -7.99 35.28
C THR A 985 -44.65 -7.47 36.22
N TRP A 986 -45.05 -6.60 37.15
CA TRP A 986 -44.24 -5.80 38.08
C TRP A 986 -43.78 -4.42 37.57
N ARG A 987 -44.75 -3.53 37.36
CA ARG A 987 -44.59 -2.11 37.77
C ARG A 987 -45.09 -1.97 39.19
N GLY A 988 -44.23 -1.47 40.07
CA GLY A 988 -44.60 -0.98 41.39
C GLY A 988 -43.63 0.12 41.82
N ALA A 989 -44.14 1.36 41.82
CA ALA A 989 -43.79 2.52 42.65
C ALA A 989 -42.29 2.88 42.85
N GLY A 990 -41.81 4.10 42.56
CA GLY A 990 -42.52 5.33 42.29
C GLY A 990 -41.61 6.47 41.82
N ALA A 991 -42.25 7.44 41.16
CA ALA A 991 -41.84 8.85 41.12
C ALA A 991 -41.97 9.45 42.53
N ALA A 992 -41.33 10.54 42.98
CA ALA A 992 -40.66 11.70 42.38
C ALA A 992 -39.80 12.36 43.52
N PRO A 993 -39.31 13.62 43.45
CA PRO A 993 -39.04 14.51 42.34
C PRO A 993 -37.62 15.13 42.37
N SER A 994 -37.32 15.81 41.27
CA SER A 994 -36.32 16.86 41.09
C SER A 994 -36.27 17.90 42.21
N ARG A 995 -35.05 18.31 42.59
CA ARG A 995 -34.79 19.58 43.28
C ARG A 995 -33.72 20.36 42.54
N ALA A 996 -34.07 21.59 42.20
CA ALA A 996 -33.23 22.60 41.58
C ALA A 996 -32.41 23.39 42.61
N HIS A 997 -31.40 24.08 42.06
CA HIS A 997 -30.63 25.22 42.57
C HIS A 997 -29.44 24.99 43.51
N GLY A 998 -28.33 25.66 43.14
CA GLY A 998 -27.29 26.09 44.07
C GLY A 998 -25.93 26.29 43.39
N GLY A 999 -25.72 27.44 42.76
CA GLY A 999 -24.36 27.90 42.47
C GLY A 999 -23.62 28.18 43.78
N ALA A 1000 -22.40 27.67 43.91
CA ALA A 1000 -21.47 28.04 44.96
C ALA A 1000 -20.04 27.90 44.43
N GLU A 1001 -19.32 29.02 44.44
CA GLU A 1001 -17.88 29.12 44.23
C GLU A 1001 -17.14 28.18 45.20
N HIS A 1002 -16.23 27.36 44.69
CA HIS A 1002 -15.29 26.62 45.53
C HIS A 1002 -13.92 27.30 45.51
N GLN A 1003 -13.64 28.05 46.58
CA GLN A 1003 -12.30 28.43 47.01
C GLN A 1003 -11.48 27.16 47.32
N SER A 1004 -10.24 27.13 46.82
CA SER A 1004 -9.27 26.07 47.06
C SER A 1004 -8.71 26.14 48.50
N PRO A 1005 -8.59 25.01 49.23
CA PRO A 1005 -8.02 25.03 50.57
C PRO A 1005 -6.49 25.16 50.52
N SER A 1006 -5.94 25.93 51.45
CA SER A 1006 -4.52 26.28 51.54
C SER A 1006 -3.61 25.07 51.80
N MET A 1007 -2.36 25.18 51.34
CA MET A 1007 -1.29 24.16 51.42
C MET A 1007 -1.07 23.58 52.83
N ALA A 1008 -1.41 24.31 53.90
CA ALA A 1008 -1.28 23.85 55.27
C ALA A 1008 -2.22 22.67 55.60
N SER A 1009 -3.43 22.63 55.00
CA SER A 1009 -4.39 21.56 55.24
C SER A 1009 -3.94 20.23 54.62
N ARG A 1010 -3.19 20.25 53.51
CA ARG A 1010 -2.70 19.05 52.81
C ARG A 1010 -1.50 18.41 53.50
N ALA A 1011 -0.65 19.21 54.13
CA ALA A 1011 0.50 18.72 54.89
C ALA A 1011 0.07 17.93 56.14
N LEU A 1012 -0.97 18.40 56.84
CA LEU A 1012 -1.56 17.71 58.00
C LEU A 1012 -2.23 16.39 57.63
N THR A 1013 -2.90 16.30 56.48
CA THR A 1013 -3.48 15.04 56.00
C THR A 1013 -2.40 14.04 55.61
N LEU A 1014 -1.31 14.50 54.99
CA LEU A 1014 -0.19 13.63 54.60
C LEU A 1014 0.53 13.06 55.82
N LEU A 1015 0.77 13.87 56.86
CA LEU A 1015 1.38 13.41 58.11
C LEU A 1015 0.49 12.40 58.86
N ALA A 1016 -0.83 12.59 58.84
CA ALA A 1016 -1.78 11.64 59.41
C ALA A 1016 -1.77 10.28 58.66
N ILE A 1017 -1.68 10.31 57.33
CA ILE A 1017 -1.60 9.08 56.50
C ILE A 1017 -0.29 8.34 56.77
N ILE A 1018 0.84 9.06 56.87
CA ILE A 1018 2.14 8.45 57.16
C ILE A 1018 2.15 7.81 58.55
N ALA A 1019 1.54 8.45 59.56
CA ALA A 1019 1.42 7.90 60.90
C ALA A 1019 0.57 6.61 60.92
N VAL A 1020 -0.53 6.56 60.18
CA VAL A 1020 -1.40 5.37 60.07
C VAL A 1020 -0.67 4.22 59.38
N VAL A 1021 0.08 4.49 58.30
CA VAL A 1021 0.88 3.47 57.59
C VAL A 1021 2.02 2.95 58.46
N TYR A 1022 2.65 3.81 59.26
CA TYR A 1022 3.70 3.40 60.20
C TYR A 1022 3.14 2.52 61.33
N CYS A 1023 1.97 2.87 61.88
CA CYS A 1023 1.28 2.04 62.88
C CYS A 1023 0.83 0.67 62.32
N LEU A 1024 0.32 0.62 61.09
CA LEU A 1024 -0.11 -0.63 60.44
C LEU A 1024 1.06 -1.55 60.10
N THR A 1025 2.19 -1.00 59.66
CA THR A 1025 3.39 -1.79 59.35
C THR A 1025 4.12 -2.28 60.61
N ALA A 1026 4.06 -1.52 61.71
CA ALA A 1026 4.55 -1.95 63.02
C ALA A 1026 3.66 -3.03 63.67
N ALA A 1027 2.34 -2.95 63.50
CA ALA A 1027 1.39 -3.97 63.94
C ALA A 1027 1.52 -5.29 63.15
N TRP A 1028 1.78 -5.20 61.83
CA TRP A 1028 1.95 -6.38 60.98
C TRP A 1028 3.25 -7.14 61.26
N LYS A 1029 4.34 -6.43 61.62
CA LYS A 1029 5.60 -7.05 62.07
C LYS A 1029 5.52 -7.69 63.46
N ARG A 1030 4.59 -7.29 64.33
CA ARG A 1030 4.37 -7.91 65.66
C ARG A 1030 3.45 -9.14 65.64
N CYS A 1031 2.57 -9.28 64.66
CA CYS A 1031 1.67 -10.45 64.54
C CYS A 1031 2.20 -11.61 63.67
N GLY A 1032 3.30 -11.42 62.91
CA GLY A 1032 3.85 -12.43 61.99
C GLY A 1032 4.62 -13.60 62.62
N ARG A 1033 4.65 -13.73 63.96
CA ARG A 1033 5.35 -14.83 64.66
C ARG A 1033 4.48 -15.44 65.76
N LYS A 1034 3.34 -16.04 65.41
CA LYS A 1034 2.71 -17.11 66.20
C LYS A 1034 1.60 -17.80 65.39
N LEU A 1035 1.67 -19.13 65.37
CA LEU A 1035 0.67 -20.12 64.93
C LEU A 1035 0.49 -20.42 63.43
N ARG A 1036 1.27 -21.43 63.01
CA ARG A 1036 0.83 -22.50 62.10
C ARG A 1036 -0.28 -23.36 62.75
N ARG A 1037 -1.12 -23.95 61.89
CA ARG A 1037 -2.12 -25.05 62.08
C ARG A 1037 -3.51 -24.67 62.61
N ARG A 1038 -4.51 -24.69 61.71
CA ARG A 1038 -5.62 -25.67 61.73
C ARG A 1038 -6.49 -25.56 60.46
N ARG A 1039 -7.17 -26.67 60.19
CA ARG A 1039 -7.98 -27.05 59.02
C ARG A 1039 -9.26 -26.20 58.82
N LEU A 1040 -9.84 -26.43 57.63
CA LEU A 1040 -11.27 -26.57 57.28
C LEU A 1040 -11.99 -25.37 56.65
N MET A 1041 -12.34 -25.60 55.38
CA MET A 1041 -13.66 -25.39 54.74
C MET A 1041 -14.49 -24.17 55.14
N SER A 1042 -14.88 -23.40 54.11
CA SER A 1042 -16.27 -23.28 53.63
C SER A 1042 -16.62 -21.83 53.24
N LEU A 1043 -17.40 -21.74 52.15
CA LEU A 1043 -18.30 -20.67 51.72
C LEU A 1043 -17.71 -19.45 51.02
N ALA A 1044 -17.70 -19.58 49.70
CA ALA A 1044 -18.05 -18.50 48.79
C ALA A 1044 -19.51 -18.09 48.98
N THR A 1045 -19.71 -16.79 49.16
CA THR A 1045 -20.84 -15.98 48.69
C THR A 1045 -20.26 -14.64 48.30
#